data_AF-A0A8E2EBH7-F1
#
_entry.id   AF-A0A8E2EBH7-F1
#
_cell.length_a   1.000
_cell.length_b   1.000
_cell.length_c   1.000
_cell.angle_alpha   90.00
_cell.angle_beta   90.00
_cell.angle_gamma   90.00
#
_symmetry.space_group_name_H-M   'P 1'
#
loop_
_entity.id
_entity.type
_entity.pdbx_description
1 polymer ?
#
loop_
_entity_poly.entity_id
_entity_poly.type
_entity_poly.pdbx_seq_one_letter_code
_entity_poly.pdbx_strand_id
1 'polypeptide(L)'
;MSTLDVLGVVGTWVAVLLAVIALAGILPAYLLYQRSRTDRYLAFDEIDDKYGTSLSRGYELLPGKRFFRKEFFLECTKAPDFNQIEIRRDLTFFLRKDAYSLTGWVNFANILRFYKANLSSNGKIHVVQQEALLPVHRGWLLLLGLVDRYCSRESRPDLGLLIDEAKTDDMDAAGPMAIYGLSGIVDHVSRSVQSSFDDESPREAPVERVRFRMHSADHMATLGTKFPKDDISVATLFFLYLGYVPGANQSLYFLQVPKQSDVWVTENPRNEEERKEDIHLVWSLQRIEDHQIPLHHKRLAREVGVKFGIINRLHVDFVGELVDSTRQKELQNCLISKEPTAERYFLVKSERNKRSWMHRSDLHCILFSLLRLRCCSQSFLFGLDLSDGNSLFRRIFNSGWLVQSITRAVAVFTDFDLQGEKEEALRMAMSKTLERASDGENRSRWSRRLMERCVELDNLLDQCFPCSSPAMQAISILYMLEKPFRRYFNKTDAAADAVRKLDILLKPNAEQICLPSINETVGGKNFFFDFRRVFSGPGFDGNTIKEQLPYSQAIIACLKGHLRMAMWDMVLPAKPFSRMYTKLPSVFHMDTQQLLSEEISDTSDSSSDLRPQEPVIVQGEVMTIEETWESDGEGHQVLSRPNAIDIDASSESGSASRSESSAPSISSRRNLHHTS
;
A
#
# COMPACT_ATOMS: atom_id res chain seq x y z
N MET A 1 77.57 -35.81 -42.97
CA MET A 1 76.30 -35.33 -42.38
C MET A 1 76.08 -36.13 -41.12
N SER A 2 76.30 -35.46 -40.00
CA SER A 2 76.46 -36.04 -38.67
C SER A 2 75.10 -36.44 -38.11
N THR A 3 75.00 -37.64 -37.55
CA THR A 3 73.85 -38.11 -36.77
C THR A 3 73.43 -37.13 -35.66
N LEU A 4 74.37 -36.28 -35.21
CA LEU A 4 74.12 -35.17 -34.28
C LEU A 4 73.19 -34.08 -34.83
N ASP A 5 73.23 -33.78 -36.13
CA ASP A 5 72.36 -32.76 -36.73
C ASP A 5 70.89 -33.23 -36.75
N VAL A 6 70.68 -34.51 -37.05
CA VAL A 6 69.35 -35.13 -37.01
C VAL A 6 68.81 -35.20 -35.58
N LEU A 7 69.67 -35.54 -34.61
CA LEU A 7 69.28 -35.60 -33.19
C LEU A 7 68.87 -34.21 -32.64
N GLY A 8 69.58 -33.16 -33.03
CA GLY A 8 69.24 -31.78 -32.66
C GLY A 8 67.91 -31.31 -33.24
N VAL A 9 67.64 -31.65 -34.51
CA VAL A 9 66.35 -31.34 -35.16
C VAL A 9 65.20 -32.08 -34.47
N VAL A 10 65.35 -33.38 -34.19
CA VAL A 10 64.33 -34.16 -33.46
C VAL A 10 64.10 -33.60 -32.06
N GLY A 11 65.15 -33.27 -31.31
CA GLY A 11 65.04 -32.66 -29.98
C GLY A 11 64.30 -31.31 -29.98
N THR A 12 64.54 -30.48 -31.00
CA THR A 12 63.87 -29.18 -31.15
C THR A 12 62.38 -29.37 -31.42
N TRP A 13 61.99 -30.30 -32.29
CA TRP A 13 60.57 -30.59 -32.56
C TRP A 13 59.84 -31.18 -31.36
N VAL A 14 60.49 -32.04 -30.58
CA VAL A 14 59.93 -32.56 -29.32
C VAL A 14 59.74 -31.43 -28.31
N ALA A 15 60.71 -30.53 -28.18
CA ALA A 15 60.59 -29.37 -27.30
C ALA A 15 59.47 -28.42 -27.76
N VAL A 16 59.33 -28.18 -29.07
CA VAL A 16 58.22 -27.39 -29.63
C VAL A 16 56.87 -28.06 -29.35
N LEU A 17 56.76 -29.37 -29.54
CA LEU A 17 55.53 -30.12 -29.26
C LEU A 17 55.15 -30.04 -27.76
N LEU A 18 56.12 -30.25 -26.86
CA LEU A 18 55.91 -30.12 -25.42
C LEU A 18 55.52 -28.69 -25.02
N ALA A 19 56.14 -27.67 -25.63
CA ALA A 19 55.81 -26.27 -25.41
C ALA A 19 54.37 -25.98 -25.86
N VAL A 20 53.93 -26.51 -27.01
CA VAL A 20 52.56 -26.39 -27.50
C VAL A 20 51.57 -27.08 -26.56
N ILE A 21 51.88 -28.30 -26.08
CA ILE A 21 51.04 -29.02 -25.11
C ILE A 21 50.92 -28.24 -23.80
N ALA A 22 52.02 -27.69 -23.28
CA ALA A 22 52.00 -26.88 -22.07
C ALA A 22 51.17 -25.60 -22.25
N LEU A 23 51.32 -24.93 -23.39
CA LEU A 23 50.65 -23.67 -23.69
C LEU A 23 49.15 -23.84 -24.00
N ALA A 24 48.76 -24.92 -24.66
CA ALA A 24 47.36 -25.19 -25.02
C ALA A 24 46.61 -26.02 -23.95
N GLY A 25 47.30 -26.86 -23.18
CA GLY A 25 46.69 -27.75 -22.18
C GLY A 25 46.79 -27.20 -20.76
N ILE A 26 48.01 -26.93 -20.28
CA ILE A 26 48.25 -26.61 -18.86
C ILE A 26 47.89 -25.16 -18.56
N LEU A 27 48.34 -24.23 -19.39
CA LEU A 27 48.14 -22.80 -19.15
C LEU A 27 46.65 -22.40 -19.09
N PRO A 28 45.76 -22.83 -20.01
CA PRO A 28 44.34 -22.48 -19.94
C PRO A 28 43.66 -23.10 -18.72
N ALA A 29 43.96 -24.35 -18.38
CA ALA A 29 43.41 -25.01 -17.18
C ALA A 29 43.84 -24.29 -15.89
N TYR A 30 45.11 -23.87 -15.82
CA TYR A 30 45.64 -23.10 -14.70
C TYR A 30 44.99 -21.72 -14.59
N LEU A 31 44.81 -21.01 -15.71
CA LEU A 31 44.13 -19.71 -15.74
C LEU A 31 42.65 -19.82 -15.34
N LEU A 32 41.95 -20.89 -15.78
CA LEU A 32 40.57 -21.18 -15.35
C LEU A 32 40.53 -21.48 -13.84
N TYR A 33 41.49 -22.24 -13.32
CA TYR A 33 41.59 -22.53 -11.90
C TYR A 33 41.83 -21.25 -11.08
N GLN A 34 42.78 -20.40 -11.48
CA GLN A 34 43.02 -19.10 -10.83
C GLN A 34 41.77 -18.22 -10.87
N ARG A 35 41.10 -18.13 -12.03
CA ARG A 35 39.85 -17.38 -12.18
C ARG A 35 38.76 -17.90 -11.25
N SER A 36 38.67 -19.21 -11.07
CA SER A 36 37.69 -19.84 -10.17
C SER A 36 37.89 -19.53 -8.68
N ARG A 37 39.05 -18.96 -8.30
CA ARG A 37 39.36 -18.55 -6.93
C ARG A 37 39.19 -17.05 -6.71
N THR A 38 38.81 -16.29 -7.74
CA THR A 38 38.53 -14.85 -7.58
C THR A 38 37.24 -14.67 -6.81
N ASP A 39 37.17 -13.67 -5.93
CA ASP A 39 35.98 -13.40 -5.12
C ASP A 39 34.74 -13.17 -5.98
N ARG A 40 34.91 -12.53 -7.14
CA ARG A 40 33.84 -12.35 -8.13
C ARG A 40 33.28 -13.67 -8.64
N TYR A 41 34.14 -14.66 -8.89
CA TYR A 41 33.69 -15.97 -9.36
C TYR A 41 32.91 -16.67 -8.24
N LEU A 42 33.45 -16.70 -7.03
CA LEU A 42 32.82 -17.35 -5.88
C LEU A 42 31.46 -16.72 -5.57
N ALA A 43 31.39 -15.39 -5.58
CA ALA A 43 30.16 -14.63 -5.40
C ALA A 43 29.09 -14.95 -6.44
N PHE A 44 29.49 -15.20 -7.69
CA PHE A 44 28.54 -15.55 -8.75
C PHE A 44 28.15 -17.01 -8.74
N ASP A 45 28.98 -17.88 -8.15
CA ASP A 45 28.66 -19.29 -7.99
C ASP A 45 27.61 -19.51 -6.89
N GLU A 46 27.60 -18.65 -5.86
CA GLU A 46 26.61 -18.66 -4.78
C GLU A 46 25.23 -18.11 -5.21
N ILE A 47 25.14 -17.37 -6.31
CA ILE A 47 23.84 -16.86 -6.81
C ILE A 47 22.98 -18.02 -7.34
N ASP A 48 21.83 -18.23 -6.70
CA ASP A 48 20.79 -19.13 -7.20
C ASP A 48 19.90 -18.42 -8.22
N ASP A 49 20.27 -18.48 -9.51
CA ASP A 49 19.45 -17.97 -10.62
C ASP A 49 19.19 -19.08 -11.65
N LYS A 50 18.29 -20.00 -11.30
CA LYS A 50 17.97 -21.21 -12.10
C LYS A 50 17.57 -20.91 -13.56
N TYR A 51 16.90 -19.79 -13.79
CA TYR A 51 16.47 -19.36 -15.12
C TYR A 51 17.50 -18.53 -15.88
N GLY A 52 18.55 -18.09 -15.20
CA GLY A 52 19.54 -17.19 -15.75
C GLY A 52 18.97 -15.85 -16.21
N THR A 53 18.00 -15.33 -15.47
CA THR A 53 17.37 -14.02 -15.76
C THR A 53 18.31 -12.86 -15.48
N SER A 54 19.24 -13.05 -14.56
CA SER A 54 20.22 -12.09 -14.09
C SER A 54 21.64 -12.54 -14.43
N LEU A 55 21.87 -13.86 -14.50
CA LEU A 55 23.17 -14.45 -14.81
C LEU A 55 22.99 -15.62 -15.78
N SER A 56 23.57 -15.56 -16.97
CA SER A 56 23.48 -16.71 -17.89
C SER A 56 24.12 -17.96 -17.27
N ARG A 57 23.61 -19.15 -17.59
CA ARG A 57 24.16 -20.43 -17.10
C ARG A 57 25.67 -20.58 -17.31
N GLY A 58 26.23 -20.03 -18.38
CA GLY A 58 27.65 -20.17 -18.74
C GLY A 58 28.00 -21.58 -19.22
N TYR A 59 29.30 -21.87 -19.33
CA TYR A 59 29.82 -23.16 -19.78
C TYR A 59 30.54 -23.88 -18.63
N GLU A 60 30.19 -25.14 -18.40
CA GLU A 60 30.89 -25.99 -17.44
C GLU A 60 32.19 -26.50 -18.06
N LEU A 61 33.33 -26.02 -17.57
CA LEU A 61 34.66 -26.41 -18.05
C LEU A 61 35.46 -27.21 -17.02
N LEU A 62 35.04 -27.12 -15.75
CA LEU A 62 35.52 -27.94 -14.65
C LEU A 62 34.29 -28.51 -13.94
N PRO A 63 34.35 -29.72 -13.35
CA PRO A 63 33.22 -30.32 -12.66
C PRO A 63 32.61 -29.38 -11.61
N GLY A 64 31.33 -29.06 -11.77
CA GLY A 64 30.59 -28.16 -10.88
C GLY A 64 30.90 -26.67 -11.03
N LYS A 65 31.77 -26.26 -11.96
CA LYS A 65 32.22 -24.87 -12.13
C LYS A 65 31.90 -24.34 -13.53
N ARG A 66 31.03 -23.32 -13.59
CA ARG A 66 30.60 -22.69 -14.84
C ARG A 66 31.24 -21.33 -15.09
N PHE A 67 31.87 -21.19 -16.25
CA PHE A 67 32.61 -20.01 -16.69
C PHE A 67 31.87 -19.24 -17.79
N PHE A 68 32.39 -18.05 -18.13
CA PHE A 68 31.89 -17.20 -19.22
C PHE A 68 30.40 -16.84 -19.10
N ARG A 69 29.92 -16.66 -17.87
CA ARG A 69 28.56 -16.20 -17.59
C ARG A 69 28.42 -14.73 -18.04
N LYS A 70 27.35 -14.43 -18.76
CA LYS A 70 26.90 -13.07 -19.08
C LYS A 70 26.04 -12.54 -17.94
N GLU A 71 26.23 -11.27 -17.64
CA GLU A 71 25.60 -10.56 -16.53
C GLU A 71 24.48 -9.66 -17.08
N PHE A 72 23.28 -9.78 -16.51
CA PHE A 72 22.06 -9.06 -16.90
C PHE A 72 21.37 -8.47 -15.67
N PHE A 73 22.07 -7.63 -14.93
CA PHE A 73 21.53 -7.07 -13.69
C PHE A 73 20.64 -5.86 -13.95
N LEU A 74 19.60 -5.71 -13.13
CA LEU A 74 18.73 -4.54 -13.19
C LEU A 74 19.46 -3.32 -12.62
N GLU A 75 19.40 -2.20 -13.34
CA GLU A 75 19.90 -0.92 -12.86
C GLU A 75 18.93 -0.32 -11.84
N CYS A 76 19.07 -0.74 -10.59
CA CYS A 76 18.26 -0.27 -9.47
C CYS A 76 18.87 0.93 -8.73
N THR A 77 20.01 1.47 -9.18
CA THR A 77 20.74 2.59 -8.52
C THR A 77 20.06 3.95 -8.67
N LYS A 78 19.19 4.09 -9.68
CA LYS A 78 18.42 5.30 -9.96
C LYS A 78 17.07 5.24 -9.26
N ALA A 79 16.57 6.39 -8.82
CA ALA A 79 15.26 6.47 -8.21
C ALA A 79 14.14 6.11 -9.21
N PRO A 80 13.09 5.39 -8.78
CA PRO A 80 11.91 5.13 -9.61
C PRO A 80 11.08 6.41 -9.82
N ASP A 81 10.51 6.58 -11.01
CA ASP A 81 9.44 7.56 -11.25
C ASP A 81 8.07 6.89 -11.09
N PHE A 82 7.38 7.20 -10.00
CA PHE A 82 6.09 6.59 -9.67
C PHE A 82 4.99 6.90 -10.70
N ASN A 83 5.13 7.94 -11.51
CA ASN A 83 4.14 8.25 -12.55
C ASN A 83 4.25 7.32 -13.77
N GLN A 84 5.40 6.65 -13.93
CA GLN A 84 5.69 5.77 -15.07
C GLN A 84 5.50 4.28 -14.75
N ILE A 85 5.15 3.96 -13.50
CA ILE A 85 5.06 2.59 -13.01
C ILE A 85 3.60 2.15 -13.01
N GLU A 86 3.33 1.04 -13.70
CA GLU A 86 2.04 0.38 -13.71
C GLU A 86 2.14 -0.95 -12.96
N ILE A 87 1.55 -1.01 -11.76
CA ILE A 87 1.60 -2.22 -10.95
C ILE A 87 0.67 -3.27 -11.56
N ARG A 88 1.27 -4.34 -12.11
CA ARG A 88 0.55 -5.55 -12.47
C ARG A 88 1.03 -6.70 -11.59
N ARG A 89 0.13 -7.30 -10.83
CA ARG A 89 0.43 -8.48 -10.00
C ARG A 89 0.19 -9.78 -10.75
N ASP A 90 0.41 -9.82 -12.06
CA ASP A 90 0.33 -11.09 -12.82
C ASP A 90 1.61 -11.89 -12.57
N LEU A 91 1.55 -12.67 -11.50
CA LEU A 91 2.67 -13.40 -10.92
C LEU A 91 2.60 -14.91 -11.25
N THR A 92 1.80 -15.27 -12.26
CA THR A 92 1.67 -16.65 -12.76
C THR A 92 3.00 -17.27 -13.19
N PHE A 93 4.00 -16.45 -13.51
CA PHE A 93 5.37 -16.90 -13.77
C PHE A 93 5.97 -17.69 -12.59
N PHE A 94 5.63 -17.34 -11.35
CA PHE A 94 6.15 -18.03 -10.17
C PHE A 94 5.63 -19.47 -10.02
N LEU A 95 4.53 -19.85 -10.68
CA LEU A 95 4.04 -21.24 -10.71
C LEU A 95 5.02 -22.22 -11.38
N ARG A 96 5.97 -21.70 -12.17
CA ARG A 96 7.05 -22.52 -12.67
C ARG A 96 7.96 -22.82 -11.48
N LYS A 97 7.97 -24.08 -11.01
CA LYS A 97 8.63 -24.57 -9.77
C LYS A 97 10.07 -24.07 -9.53
N ASP A 98 10.77 -23.57 -10.56
CA ASP A 98 12.13 -23.05 -10.48
C ASP A 98 12.23 -21.51 -10.43
N ALA A 99 11.13 -20.78 -10.23
CA ALA A 99 11.10 -19.31 -10.22
C ALA A 99 11.50 -18.66 -8.91
N TYR A 100 11.42 -19.43 -7.83
CA TYR A 100 11.94 -19.04 -6.54
C TYR A 100 13.46 -19.18 -6.54
N SER A 101 14.15 -18.14 -6.09
CA SER A 101 15.60 -18.11 -5.92
C SER A 101 15.93 -18.09 -4.42
N LEU A 102 16.97 -18.80 -3.99
CA LEU A 102 17.52 -18.64 -2.64
C LEU A 102 18.22 -17.29 -2.45
N THR A 103 18.63 -16.63 -3.53
CA THR A 103 19.23 -15.30 -3.50
C THR A 103 18.18 -14.21 -3.35
N GLY A 104 18.25 -13.46 -2.24
CA GLY A 104 17.24 -12.45 -1.88
C GLY A 104 17.04 -11.35 -2.92
N TRP A 105 18.13 -10.73 -3.39
CA TRP A 105 18.01 -9.64 -4.37
C TRP A 105 17.51 -10.11 -5.75
N VAL A 106 17.71 -11.39 -6.13
CA VAL A 106 17.16 -11.96 -7.37
C VAL A 106 15.64 -12.01 -7.29
N ASN A 107 15.09 -12.41 -6.15
CA ASN A 107 13.64 -12.38 -5.93
C ASN A 107 13.09 -10.96 -5.96
N PHE A 108 13.78 -10.00 -5.33
CA PHE A 108 13.42 -8.58 -5.40
C PHE A 108 13.39 -8.07 -6.84
N ALA A 109 14.43 -8.36 -7.62
CA ALA A 109 14.53 -8.02 -9.04
C ALA A 109 13.38 -8.64 -9.86
N ASN A 110 13.02 -9.89 -9.58
CA ASN A 110 11.91 -10.57 -10.24
C ASN A 110 10.58 -9.85 -9.93
N ILE A 111 10.30 -9.51 -8.67
CA ILE A 111 9.09 -8.76 -8.31
C ILE A 111 9.01 -7.42 -9.05
N LEU A 112 10.10 -6.66 -9.11
CA LEU A 112 10.12 -5.39 -9.84
C LEU A 112 9.81 -5.55 -11.34
N ARG A 113 10.34 -6.62 -11.98
CA ARG A 113 10.01 -6.94 -13.38
C ARG A 113 8.51 -7.22 -13.55
N PHE A 114 7.89 -7.90 -12.60
CA PHE A 114 6.45 -8.18 -12.66
C PHE A 114 5.59 -6.94 -12.47
N TYR A 115 6.02 -6.01 -11.62
CA TYR A 115 5.42 -4.69 -11.52
C TYR A 115 5.66 -3.81 -12.75
N LYS A 116 6.19 -4.38 -13.85
CA LYS A 116 6.50 -3.68 -15.09
C LYS A 116 7.32 -2.42 -14.85
N ALA A 117 8.21 -2.45 -13.86
CA ALA A 117 9.17 -1.39 -13.67
C ALA A 117 10.08 -1.35 -14.90
N ASN A 118 10.10 -0.21 -15.60
CA ASN A 118 10.95 0.00 -16.78
C ASN A 118 12.42 0.15 -16.35
N LEU A 119 13.05 -0.99 -16.05
CA LEU A 119 14.43 -1.07 -15.58
C LEU A 119 15.35 -1.47 -16.74
N SER A 120 16.48 -0.76 -16.90
CA SER A 120 17.51 -1.17 -17.85
C SER A 120 18.32 -2.36 -17.30
N SER A 121 18.66 -3.32 -18.15
CA SER A 121 19.46 -4.52 -17.81
C SER A 121 20.98 -4.27 -17.76
N ASN A 122 21.40 -3.02 -17.58
CA ASN A 122 22.81 -2.60 -17.63
C ASN A 122 23.39 -2.35 -16.22
N GLY A 123 22.74 -2.91 -15.20
CA GLY A 123 23.15 -2.76 -13.81
C GLY A 123 24.47 -3.43 -13.50
N LYS A 124 25.07 -3.04 -12.38
CA LYS A 124 26.31 -3.64 -11.86
C LYS A 124 26.06 -4.20 -10.46
N ILE A 125 26.54 -5.42 -10.21
CA ILE A 125 26.63 -5.98 -8.87
C ILE A 125 27.93 -5.54 -8.22
N HIS A 126 27.86 -5.28 -6.92
CA HIS A 126 29.01 -5.03 -6.08
C HIS A 126 29.41 -6.34 -5.40
N VAL A 127 30.66 -6.77 -5.58
CA VAL A 127 31.17 -7.98 -4.92
C VAL A 127 32.03 -7.55 -3.74
N VAL A 128 31.65 -7.98 -2.54
CA VAL A 128 32.38 -7.70 -1.29
C VAL A 128 32.55 -9.02 -0.55
N GLN A 129 33.78 -9.41 -0.24
CA GLN A 129 34.08 -10.63 0.53
C GLN A 129 33.37 -11.88 0.00
N GLN A 130 33.40 -12.09 -1.33
CA GLN A 130 32.76 -13.23 -2.01
C GLN A 130 31.23 -13.20 -2.00
N GLU A 131 30.58 -12.11 -1.60
CA GLU A 131 29.12 -11.95 -1.68
C GLU A 131 28.74 -11.01 -2.83
N ALA A 132 27.72 -11.40 -3.60
CA ALA A 132 27.19 -10.62 -4.71
C ALA A 132 26.03 -9.70 -4.28
N LEU A 133 26.35 -8.45 -3.97
CA LEU A 133 25.39 -7.48 -3.47
C LEU A 133 24.76 -6.64 -4.60
N LEU A 134 23.43 -6.53 -4.64
CA LEU A 134 22.74 -5.66 -5.59
C LEU A 134 22.62 -4.24 -5.02
N PRO A 135 23.21 -3.21 -5.67
CA PRO A 135 22.99 -1.82 -5.28
C PRO A 135 21.58 -1.38 -5.65
N VAL A 136 20.80 -0.92 -4.66
CA VAL A 136 19.40 -0.52 -4.82
C VAL A 136 19.19 0.87 -4.25
N HIS A 137 18.59 1.74 -5.06
CA HIS A 137 18.12 3.03 -4.61
C HIS A 137 16.93 2.83 -3.67
N ARG A 138 16.96 3.48 -2.50
CA ARG A 138 15.90 3.36 -1.47
C ARG A 138 14.49 3.58 -2.01
N GLY A 139 14.31 4.46 -3.00
CA GLY A 139 13.02 4.67 -3.67
C GLY A 139 12.35 3.38 -4.22
N TRP A 140 13.11 2.37 -4.64
CA TRP A 140 12.55 1.07 -5.05
C TRP A 140 12.01 0.27 -3.87
N LEU A 141 12.67 0.36 -2.71
CA LEU A 141 12.15 -0.21 -1.47
C LEU A 141 10.93 0.56 -0.98
N LEU A 142 10.88 1.89 -1.15
CA LEU A 142 9.68 2.69 -0.89
C LEU A 142 8.52 2.21 -1.76
N LEU A 143 8.74 2.04 -3.07
CA LEU A 143 7.73 1.49 -3.97
C LEU A 143 7.20 0.16 -3.45
N LEU A 144 8.08 -0.82 -3.21
CA LEU A 144 7.67 -2.13 -2.72
C LEU A 144 6.93 -2.04 -1.38
N GLY A 145 7.45 -1.25 -0.45
CA GLY A 145 6.85 -1.01 0.86
C GLY A 145 5.43 -0.44 0.77
N LEU A 146 5.21 0.49 -0.15
CA LEU A 146 3.90 1.08 -0.42
C LEU A 146 2.96 0.11 -1.12
N VAL A 147 3.42 -0.62 -2.13
CA VAL A 147 2.58 -1.53 -2.94
C VAL A 147 2.14 -2.76 -2.15
N ASP A 148 3.02 -3.25 -1.30
CA ASP A 148 2.79 -4.48 -0.55
C ASP A 148 2.50 -4.24 0.93
N ARG A 149 2.35 -2.97 1.31
CA ARG A 149 1.92 -2.49 2.63
C ARG A 149 2.81 -2.99 3.78
N TYR A 150 4.13 -2.94 3.58
CA TYR A 150 5.09 -3.46 4.56
C TYR A 150 4.90 -2.80 5.93
N CYS A 151 4.74 -3.62 6.97
CA CYS A 151 4.52 -3.14 8.34
C CYS A 151 5.13 -4.10 9.38
N SER A 152 5.12 -3.72 10.66
CA SER A 152 5.63 -4.59 11.73
C SER A 152 4.68 -5.75 12.02
N ARG A 153 5.22 -6.80 12.65
CA ARG A 153 4.46 -7.98 13.11
C ARG A 153 3.27 -7.62 14.00
N GLU A 154 3.40 -6.62 14.87
CA GLU A 154 2.31 -6.21 15.78
C GLU A 154 1.16 -5.54 15.03
N SER A 155 1.48 -4.81 13.96
CA SER A 155 0.50 -4.08 13.17
C SER A 155 -0.12 -4.93 12.07
N ARG A 156 0.61 -5.96 11.61
CA ARG A 156 0.21 -6.91 10.57
C ARG A 156 0.45 -8.35 11.05
N PRO A 157 -0.46 -8.89 11.90
CA PRO A 157 -0.25 -10.18 12.58
C PRO A 157 -0.26 -11.41 11.65
N ASP A 158 -0.82 -11.26 10.45
CA ASP A 158 -0.84 -12.28 9.40
C ASP A 158 0.41 -12.27 8.52
N LEU A 159 1.39 -11.42 8.83
CA LEU A 159 2.71 -11.40 8.22
C LEU A 159 2.70 -11.22 6.68
N GLY A 160 1.61 -10.69 6.13
CA GLY A 160 1.47 -10.49 4.69
C GLY A 160 1.06 -11.73 3.88
N LEU A 161 0.78 -12.87 4.51
CA LEU A 161 0.31 -14.12 3.85
C LEU A 161 -1.08 -13.96 3.22
N LEU A 162 -1.78 -14.99 2.76
CA LEU A 162 -3.21 -14.92 2.43
C LEU A 162 -4.04 -15.63 3.49
N ILE A 163 -5.37 -15.55 3.36
CA ILE A 163 -6.26 -16.30 4.25
C ILE A 163 -6.04 -17.79 4.00
N ASP A 164 -5.91 -18.54 5.09
CA ASP A 164 -5.71 -19.99 5.13
C ASP A 164 -4.30 -20.45 4.73
N GLU A 165 -3.36 -19.52 4.54
CA GLU A 165 -1.95 -19.86 4.39
C GLU A 165 -1.27 -20.04 5.75
N ALA A 166 -0.45 -21.09 5.85
CA ALA A 166 0.36 -21.37 7.02
C ALA A 166 1.61 -20.49 7.03
N LYS A 167 2.03 -20.10 8.24
CA LYS A 167 3.33 -19.48 8.46
C LYS A 167 4.43 -20.52 8.23
N THR A 168 5.54 -20.09 7.66
CA THR A 168 6.76 -20.91 7.59
C THR A 168 7.66 -20.59 8.78
N ASP A 169 8.44 -21.57 9.23
CA ASP A 169 9.34 -21.42 10.39
C ASP A 169 10.36 -20.28 10.17
N ASP A 170 10.78 -20.07 8.93
CA ASP A 170 11.72 -19.00 8.55
C ASP A 170 11.19 -17.57 8.77
N MET A 171 9.87 -17.40 8.89
CA MET A 171 9.26 -16.10 9.18
C MET A 171 9.50 -15.67 10.64
N ASP A 172 9.61 -16.63 11.54
CA ASP A 172 9.92 -16.41 12.95
C ASP A 172 11.42 -16.19 13.17
N ALA A 173 12.28 -16.67 12.25
CA ALA A 173 13.71 -16.40 12.23
C ALA A 173 14.09 -14.99 11.72
N ALA A 174 13.11 -14.15 11.37
CA ALA A 174 13.36 -12.77 10.95
C ALA A 174 13.74 -11.89 12.16
N GLY A 175 14.62 -10.91 11.95
CA GLY A 175 15.08 -10.03 13.03
C GLY A 175 13.95 -9.21 13.68
N PRO A 176 14.17 -8.67 14.89
CA PRO A 176 13.16 -7.88 15.61
C PRO A 176 12.75 -6.58 14.90
N MET A 177 13.52 -6.15 13.89
CA MET A 177 13.24 -4.98 13.06
C MET A 177 12.66 -5.36 11.69
N ALA A 178 12.40 -6.64 11.45
CA ALA A 178 11.82 -7.12 10.22
C ALA A 178 10.40 -6.56 10.02
N ILE A 179 10.11 -6.29 8.76
CA ILE A 179 8.82 -5.81 8.31
C ILE A 179 8.26 -6.78 7.27
N TYR A 180 6.94 -6.95 7.31
CA TYR A 180 6.23 -7.99 6.59
C TYR A 180 5.27 -7.36 5.58
N GLY A 181 5.41 -7.79 4.33
CA GLY A 181 4.63 -7.35 3.18
C GLY A 181 4.01 -8.50 2.42
N LEU A 182 3.23 -8.18 1.40
CA LEU A 182 2.63 -9.17 0.51
C LEU A 182 3.65 -9.93 -0.34
N SER A 183 4.77 -9.32 -0.75
CA SER A 183 5.78 -10.08 -1.49
C SER A 183 6.74 -10.88 -0.60
N GLY A 184 6.77 -10.62 0.70
CA GLY A 184 7.79 -11.20 1.56
C GLY A 184 8.16 -10.39 2.80
N ILE A 185 9.38 -10.60 3.27
CA ILE A 185 9.94 -10.04 4.50
C ILE A 185 11.17 -9.20 4.13
N VAL A 186 11.25 -7.98 4.69
CA VAL A 186 12.45 -7.14 4.60
C VAL A 186 13.03 -7.03 5.99
N ASP A 187 14.33 -7.27 6.10
CA ASP A 187 15.05 -7.15 7.37
C ASP A 187 16.30 -6.29 7.18
N HIS A 188 16.56 -5.45 8.17
CA HIS A 188 17.75 -4.60 8.21
C HIS A 188 18.88 -5.39 8.86
N VAL A 189 19.92 -5.70 8.09
CA VAL A 189 21.06 -6.45 8.61
C VAL A 189 21.92 -5.48 9.40
N SER A 190 21.58 -5.30 10.68
CA SER A 190 22.39 -4.53 11.60
C SER A 190 23.77 -5.16 11.68
N ARG A 191 24.80 -4.33 11.54
CA ARG A 191 26.22 -4.67 11.63
C ARG A 191 26.45 -5.52 12.88
N SER A 192 26.45 -6.85 12.76
CA SER A 192 26.95 -7.69 13.83
C SER A 192 28.41 -7.31 14.01
N VAL A 193 28.85 -7.24 15.27
CA VAL A 193 30.19 -6.82 15.71
C VAL A 193 31.24 -7.90 15.35
N GLN A 194 31.06 -8.59 14.22
CA GLN A 194 31.72 -9.85 13.89
C GLN A 194 33.10 -9.69 13.23
N SER A 195 33.70 -8.50 13.25
CA SER A 195 35.07 -8.31 12.76
C SER A 195 35.97 -7.58 13.77
N SER A 196 35.91 -7.97 15.04
CA SER A 196 36.86 -7.51 16.06
C SER A 196 38.22 -8.22 16.02
N PHE A 197 38.56 -8.92 14.93
CA PHE A 197 39.87 -9.56 14.76
C PHE A 197 40.73 -8.78 13.75
N ASP A 198 41.55 -7.87 14.29
CA ASP A 198 42.96 -7.63 13.95
C ASP A 198 43.41 -7.65 12.48
N ASP A 199 42.86 -6.79 11.62
CA ASP A 199 43.52 -6.49 10.35
C ASP A 199 43.54 -4.98 10.05
N GLU A 200 44.73 -4.40 9.94
CA GLU A 200 45.02 -2.97 9.70
C GLU A 200 44.74 -2.52 8.25
N SER A 201 44.09 -3.37 7.46
CA SER A 201 43.65 -3.03 6.11
C SER A 201 42.79 -1.76 6.09
N PRO A 202 43.00 -0.84 5.11
CA PRO A 202 42.24 0.40 5.02
C PRO A 202 40.73 0.08 4.97
N ARG A 203 40.04 0.40 6.06
CA ARG A 203 38.62 0.06 6.27
C ARG A 203 37.77 0.75 5.22
N GLU A 204 37.37 -0.01 4.19
CA GLU A 204 36.29 0.40 3.31
C GLU A 204 35.07 0.79 4.16
N ALA A 205 34.41 1.89 3.77
CA ALA A 205 33.26 2.38 4.51
C ALA A 205 32.21 1.25 4.62
N PRO A 206 31.60 1.05 5.80
CA PRO A 206 30.63 -0.02 6.00
C PRO A 206 29.51 0.07 4.96
N VAL A 207 29.30 -1.03 4.26
CA VAL A 207 28.24 -1.17 3.26
C VAL A 207 26.93 -1.46 4.00
N GLU A 208 25.94 -0.58 3.85
CA GLU A 208 24.61 -0.79 4.43
C GLU A 208 23.88 -1.92 3.71
N ARG A 209 23.45 -2.95 4.46
CA ARG A 209 22.85 -4.17 3.93
C ARG A 209 21.38 -4.34 4.34
N VAL A 210 20.57 -4.79 3.40
CA VAL A 210 19.16 -5.14 3.62
C VAL A 210 18.91 -6.52 3.04
N ARG A 211 18.23 -7.37 3.80
CA ARG A 211 17.84 -8.70 3.38
C ARG A 211 16.40 -8.67 2.90
N PHE A 212 16.15 -9.26 1.73
CA PHE A 212 14.81 -9.49 1.20
C PHE A 212 14.55 -10.99 1.09
N ARG A 213 13.48 -11.46 1.73
CA ARG A 213 13.02 -12.84 1.63
C ARG A 213 11.65 -12.83 0.98
N MET A 214 11.49 -13.51 -0.15
CA MET A 214 10.19 -13.60 -0.82
C MET A 214 9.33 -14.65 -0.13
N HIS A 215 8.01 -14.49 -0.14
CA HIS A 215 7.11 -15.59 0.23
C HIS A 215 7.19 -16.73 -0.80
N SER A 216 6.54 -17.86 -0.50
CA SER A 216 6.56 -19.04 -1.37
C SER A 216 6.07 -18.73 -2.79
N ALA A 217 6.54 -19.51 -3.76
CA ALA A 217 6.11 -19.38 -5.15
C ALA A 217 4.58 -19.49 -5.31
N ASP A 218 3.95 -20.38 -4.55
CA ASP A 218 2.49 -20.56 -4.53
C ASP A 218 1.77 -19.32 -4.00
N HIS A 219 2.27 -18.72 -2.92
CA HIS A 219 1.77 -17.44 -2.41
C HIS A 219 1.87 -16.37 -3.50
N MET A 220 3.05 -16.20 -4.09
CA MET A 220 3.28 -15.17 -5.10
C MET A 220 2.36 -15.36 -6.32
N ALA A 221 2.15 -16.59 -6.77
CA ALA A 221 1.26 -16.90 -7.88
C ALA A 221 -0.22 -16.54 -7.62
N THR A 222 -0.68 -16.68 -6.38
CA THR A 222 -2.08 -16.41 -6.00
C THR A 222 -2.36 -14.93 -5.76
N LEU A 223 -1.34 -14.09 -5.51
CA LEU A 223 -1.51 -12.64 -5.36
C LEU A 223 -2.25 -12.01 -6.56
N GLY A 224 -1.97 -12.47 -7.78
CA GLY A 224 -2.58 -11.91 -8.99
C GLY A 224 -4.07 -12.18 -9.16
N THR A 225 -4.57 -13.29 -8.61
CA THR A 225 -5.99 -13.63 -8.65
C THR A 225 -6.77 -12.97 -7.52
N LYS A 226 -6.10 -12.72 -6.38
CA LYS A 226 -6.70 -12.12 -5.18
C LYS A 226 -6.75 -10.60 -5.20
N PHE A 227 -5.83 -9.94 -5.90
CA PHE A 227 -5.79 -8.48 -5.97
C PHE A 227 -6.09 -7.98 -7.39
N PRO A 228 -7.17 -7.20 -7.58
CA PRO A 228 -7.56 -6.71 -8.89
C PRO A 228 -6.48 -5.80 -9.50
N LYS A 229 -6.48 -5.70 -10.83
CA LYS A 229 -5.60 -4.82 -11.60
C LYS A 229 -5.77 -3.33 -11.24
N ASP A 230 -6.95 -2.95 -10.76
CA ASP A 230 -7.31 -1.57 -10.41
C ASP A 230 -7.17 -1.28 -8.89
N ASP A 231 -6.05 -1.68 -8.29
CA ASP A 231 -5.69 -1.32 -6.91
C ASP A 231 -5.51 0.22 -6.76
N ILE A 232 -5.25 0.67 -5.54
CA ILE A 232 -4.96 2.06 -5.23
C ILE A 232 -3.69 2.50 -5.99
N SER A 233 -3.77 3.65 -6.67
CA SER A 233 -2.62 4.18 -7.42
C SER A 233 -1.40 4.43 -6.53
N VAL A 234 -0.20 4.28 -7.09
CA VAL A 234 1.07 4.49 -6.35
C VAL A 234 1.14 5.89 -5.76
N ALA A 235 0.70 6.90 -6.52
CA ALA A 235 0.65 8.28 -6.04
C ALA A 235 -0.28 8.44 -4.83
N THR A 236 -1.47 7.82 -4.86
CA THR A 236 -2.38 7.81 -3.73
C THR A 236 -1.76 7.12 -2.50
N LEU A 237 -1.13 5.95 -2.69
CA LEU A 237 -0.44 5.23 -1.61
C LEU A 237 0.70 6.05 -1.00
N PHE A 238 1.45 6.75 -1.85
CA PHE A 238 2.51 7.66 -1.43
C PHE A 238 1.96 8.81 -0.57
N PHE A 239 0.87 9.45 -1.00
CA PHE A 239 0.25 10.53 -0.21
C PHE A 239 -0.30 10.02 1.12
N LEU A 240 -0.95 8.86 1.13
CA LEU A 240 -1.44 8.23 2.36
C LEU A 240 -0.28 7.93 3.31
N TYR A 241 0.82 7.36 2.82
CA TYR A 241 2.03 7.10 3.59
C TYR A 241 2.58 8.38 4.26
N LEU A 242 2.57 9.50 3.54
CA LEU A 242 2.96 10.81 4.08
C LEU A 242 1.90 11.46 5.00
N GLY A 243 0.72 10.86 5.17
CA GLY A 243 -0.36 11.35 6.04
C GLY A 243 -1.34 12.32 5.37
N TYR A 244 -1.37 12.36 4.03
CA TYR A 244 -2.34 13.13 3.27
C TYR A 244 -3.48 12.25 2.78
N VAL A 245 -4.72 12.75 2.89
CA VAL A 245 -5.91 12.13 2.29
C VAL A 245 -6.22 12.84 0.99
N PRO A 246 -6.20 12.16 -0.17
CA PRO A 246 -6.58 12.78 -1.44
C PRO A 246 -8.06 13.13 -1.47
N GLY A 247 -8.34 14.36 -1.90
CA GLY A 247 -9.68 14.91 -2.08
C GLY A 247 -10.05 15.15 -3.54
N ALA A 248 -11.17 15.84 -3.74
CA ALA A 248 -11.60 16.30 -5.05
C ALA A 248 -10.61 17.32 -5.65
N ASN A 249 -10.54 17.40 -6.99
CA ASN A 249 -9.76 18.42 -7.70
C ASN A 249 -8.27 18.44 -7.34
N GLN A 250 -7.67 17.26 -7.15
CA GLN A 250 -6.24 17.11 -6.78
C GLN A 250 -5.90 17.79 -5.43
N SER A 251 -6.90 18.03 -4.57
CA SER A 251 -6.64 18.52 -3.22
C SER A 251 -6.08 17.40 -2.34
N LEU A 252 -5.24 17.76 -1.38
CA LEU A 252 -4.62 16.86 -0.43
C LEU A 252 -4.86 17.41 0.98
N TYR A 253 -5.53 16.65 1.84
CA TYR A 253 -5.80 17.06 3.22
C TYR A 253 -4.74 16.47 4.14
N PHE A 254 -3.92 17.32 4.76
CA PHE A 254 -2.95 16.91 5.77
C PHE A 254 -3.62 16.88 7.15
N LEU A 255 -3.93 15.67 7.62
CA LEU A 255 -4.77 15.45 8.81
C LEU A 255 -3.98 15.35 10.12
N GLN A 256 -2.72 15.77 10.13
CA GLN A 256 -1.95 15.85 11.36
C GLN A 256 -2.59 16.91 12.26
N VAL A 257 -3.09 16.47 13.40
CA VAL A 257 -3.64 17.39 14.41
C VAL A 257 -2.51 18.30 14.90
N PRO A 258 -2.69 19.63 14.91
CA PRO A 258 -1.69 20.57 15.43
C PRO A 258 -1.24 20.17 16.83
N LYS A 259 0.08 20.14 17.07
CA LYS A 259 0.62 19.83 18.40
C LYS A 259 0.34 21.02 19.31
N GLN A 260 -0.11 20.76 20.54
CA GLN A 260 -0.41 21.82 21.50
C GLN A 260 0.83 22.67 21.85
N SER A 261 2.03 22.09 21.78
CA SER A 261 3.30 22.80 21.98
C SER A 261 3.57 23.91 20.96
N ASP A 262 2.93 23.86 19.79
CA ASP A 262 3.09 24.90 18.77
C ASP A 262 2.32 26.17 19.16
N VAL A 263 1.40 26.04 20.11
CA VAL A 263 0.61 27.13 20.68
C VAL A 263 1.25 27.53 22.01
N TRP A 264 2.31 28.33 21.95
CA TRP A 264 2.89 28.97 23.13
C TRP A 264 1.94 30.07 23.59
N VAL A 265 0.93 29.71 24.39
CA VAL A 265 0.39 30.68 25.34
C VAL A 265 1.52 30.89 26.32
N THR A 266 2.07 32.10 26.38
CA THR A 266 2.95 32.53 27.46
C THR A 266 2.15 32.51 28.76
N GLU A 267 1.96 31.32 29.32
CA GLU A 267 1.42 31.11 30.65
C GLU A 267 2.40 31.80 31.61
N ASN A 268 2.01 32.94 32.13
CA ASN A 268 2.71 33.59 33.22
C ASN A 268 2.17 32.92 34.50
N PRO A 269 2.91 32.01 35.15
CA PRO A 269 2.35 31.06 36.12
C PRO A 269 2.05 31.69 37.49
N ARG A 270 1.83 33.01 37.59
CA ARG A 270 1.81 33.69 38.88
C ARG A 270 0.50 33.61 39.66
N ASN A 271 -0.63 33.21 39.05
CA ASN A 271 -1.91 32.98 39.77
C ASN A 271 -2.58 31.66 39.29
N GLU A 272 -2.08 30.50 39.75
CA GLU A 272 -2.66 29.19 39.41
C GLU A 272 -4.08 28.96 39.97
N GLU A 273 -4.53 29.76 40.95
CA GLU A 273 -5.82 29.55 41.62
C GLU A 273 -7.00 30.31 41.00
N GLU A 274 -6.78 31.31 40.14
CA GLU A 274 -7.85 32.27 39.77
C GLU A 274 -8.47 32.13 38.37
N ARG A 275 -7.94 31.31 37.45
CA ARG A 275 -8.56 31.16 36.11
C ARG A 275 -8.60 29.73 35.60
N LYS A 276 -9.69 29.01 35.93
CA LYS A 276 -10.19 27.87 35.13
C LYS A 276 -11.02 28.37 33.96
N GLU A 277 -10.49 29.29 33.15
CA GLU A 277 -11.21 29.71 31.94
C GLU A 277 -11.10 28.59 30.88
N ASP A 278 -12.25 28.22 30.30
CA ASP A 278 -12.29 27.25 29.21
C ASP A 278 -11.57 27.86 27.99
N ILE A 279 -10.47 27.26 27.55
CA ILE A 279 -9.75 27.66 26.34
C ILE A 279 -10.48 27.05 25.15
N HIS A 280 -10.96 27.90 24.25
CA HIS A 280 -11.53 27.48 22.98
C HIS A 280 -10.46 27.56 21.89
N LEU A 281 -10.29 26.47 21.14
CA LEU A 281 -9.42 26.39 19.97
C LEU A 281 -10.28 26.24 18.73
N VAL A 282 -10.03 27.03 17.68
CA VAL A 282 -10.71 26.84 16.39
C VAL A 282 -9.71 26.32 15.38
N TRP A 283 -10.05 25.20 14.75
CA TRP A 283 -9.30 24.62 13.66
C TRP A 283 -9.97 24.96 12.34
N SER A 284 -9.17 25.32 11.37
CA SER A 284 -9.60 25.57 10.00
C SER A 284 -8.70 24.84 9.02
N LEU A 285 -9.23 24.54 7.83
CA LEU A 285 -8.42 24.10 6.72
C LEU A 285 -7.82 25.30 6.00
N GLN A 286 -6.51 25.47 6.15
CA GLN A 286 -5.77 26.48 5.43
C GLN A 286 -5.03 25.85 4.25
N ARG A 287 -5.15 26.46 3.08
CA ARG A 287 -4.29 26.15 1.95
C ARG A 287 -2.87 26.55 2.31
N ILE A 288 -1.94 25.60 2.23
CA ILE A 288 -0.54 25.88 2.48
C ILE A 288 0.21 26.12 1.17
N GLU A 289 1.19 27.01 1.24
CA GLU A 289 2.12 27.25 0.15
C GLU A 289 3.19 26.17 0.10
N ASP A 290 3.88 26.07 -1.06
CA ASP A 290 4.93 25.06 -1.24
C ASP A 290 5.95 25.14 -0.11
N HIS A 291 6.46 26.32 0.26
CA HIS A 291 7.49 26.49 1.30
C HIS A 291 7.09 25.95 2.69
N GLN A 292 5.80 25.78 2.98
CA GLN A 292 5.27 25.27 4.25
C GLN A 292 5.16 23.74 4.30
N ILE A 293 5.32 23.05 3.16
CA ILE A 293 5.34 21.59 3.10
C ILE A 293 6.62 21.09 3.80
N PRO A 294 6.52 20.10 4.70
CA PRO A 294 7.70 19.55 5.37
C PRO A 294 8.80 19.16 4.38
N LEU A 295 10.03 19.61 4.65
CA LEU A 295 11.16 19.44 3.72
C LEU A 295 11.40 17.98 3.35
N HIS A 296 11.23 17.05 4.29
CA HIS A 296 11.37 15.63 4.04
C HIS A 296 10.29 15.08 3.09
N HIS A 297 9.04 15.55 3.18
CA HIS A 297 7.98 15.20 2.23
C HIS A 297 8.33 15.67 0.81
N LYS A 298 8.82 16.89 0.67
CA LYS A 298 9.28 17.42 -0.63
C LYS A 298 10.44 16.62 -1.22
N ARG A 299 11.43 16.28 -0.40
CA ARG A 299 12.59 15.50 -0.81
C ARG A 299 12.14 14.14 -1.34
N LEU A 300 11.27 13.43 -0.60
CA LEU A 300 10.74 12.14 -1.04
C LEU A 300 9.92 12.26 -2.32
N ALA A 301 9.03 13.25 -2.42
CA ALA A 301 8.20 13.43 -3.60
C ALA A 301 9.07 13.71 -4.84
N ARG A 302 10.09 14.56 -4.72
CA ARG A 302 11.07 14.82 -5.78
C ARG A 302 11.86 13.57 -6.14
N GLU A 303 12.28 12.80 -5.15
CA GLU A 303 13.04 11.57 -5.31
C GLU A 303 12.25 10.53 -6.13
N VAL A 304 10.95 10.41 -5.91
CA VAL A 304 10.09 9.45 -6.63
C VAL A 304 9.27 10.03 -7.79
N GLY A 305 9.54 11.27 -8.19
CA GLY A 305 8.86 11.95 -9.30
C GLY A 305 7.41 12.41 -9.03
N VAL A 306 6.89 12.28 -7.80
CA VAL A 306 5.49 12.66 -7.47
C VAL A 306 5.37 14.17 -7.25
N LYS A 307 4.33 14.79 -7.82
CA LYS A 307 4.02 16.22 -7.64
C LYS A 307 2.89 16.42 -6.65
N PHE A 308 3.03 17.40 -5.76
CA PHE A 308 1.95 17.81 -4.86
C PHE A 308 0.88 18.63 -5.62
N GLY A 309 -0.38 18.35 -5.31
CA GLY A 309 -1.51 19.19 -5.71
C GLY A 309 -1.78 20.33 -4.72
N ILE A 310 -3.04 20.70 -4.55
CA ILE A 310 -3.44 21.74 -3.59
C ILE A 310 -3.47 21.14 -2.19
N ILE A 311 -2.55 21.54 -1.32
CA ILE A 311 -2.49 21.00 0.05
C ILE A 311 -3.28 21.91 0.99
N ASN A 312 -4.19 21.30 1.74
CA ASN A 312 -4.90 21.91 2.84
C ASN A 312 -4.42 21.28 4.15
N ARG A 313 -3.99 22.09 5.11
CA ARG A 313 -3.53 21.65 6.43
C ARG A 313 -4.47 22.17 7.50
N LEU A 314 -4.65 21.38 8.56
CA LEU A 314 -5.30 21.86 9.77
C LEU A 314 -4.43 22.93 10.43
N HIS A 315 -4.95 24.15 10.51
CA HIS A 315 -4.35 25.29 11.18
C HIS A 315 -5.16 25.62 12.45
N VAL A 316 -4.50 26.13 13.49
CA VAL A 316 -5.16 26.63 14.71
C VAL A 316 -5.25 28.15 14.60
N ASP A 317 -6.46 28.67 14.40
CA ASP A 317 -6.68 30.11 14.21
C ASP A 317 -6.84 30.87 15.53
N PHE A 318 -7.23 30.19 16.61
CA PHE A 318 -7.67 30.86 17.84
C PHE A 318 -7.23 30.14 19.12
N VAL A 319 -6.78 30.94 20.09
CA VAL A 319 -6.34 30.57 21.44
C VAL A 319 -6.57 31.82 22.31
N GLY A 320 -7.47 31.79 23.31
CA GLY A 320 -7.75 32.98 24.16
C GLY A 320 -6.50 33.40 24.97
N GLU A 321 -6.26 34.68 25.31
CA GLU A 321 -7.16 35.75 25.80
C GLU A 321 -7.63 36.81 24.75
N LEU A 322 -8.76 37.49 25.05
CA LEU A 322 -9.49 38.45 24.23
C LEU A 322 -8.60 39.52 23.54
N VAL A 323 -8.63 39.58 22.20
CA VAL A 323 -8.17 40.74 21.42
C VAL A 323 -9.17 41.09 20.32
N ASP A 324 -10.00 42.09 20.64
CA ASP A 324 -11.01 42.88 19.90
C ASP A 324 -11.11 42.78 18.36
N SER A 325 -11.18 41.60 17.76
CA SER A 325 -11.47 41.43 16.33
C SER A 325 -12.94 41.01 16.10
N THR A 326 -13.58 41.56 15.06
CA THR A 326 -15.00 41.35 14.75
C THR A 326 -15.36 39.87 14.58
N ARG A 327 -14.46 39.07 13.97
CA ARG A 327 -14.60 37.61 13.84
C ARG A 327 -14.58 36.88 15.19
N GLN A 328 -13.85 37.40 16.19
CA GLN A 328 -13.85 36.83 17.54
C GLN A 328 -15.17 37.09 18.25
N LYS A 329 -15.75 38.29 18.13
CA LYS A 329 -17.09 38.58 18.67
C LYS A 329 -18.15 37.70 18.02
N GLU A 330 -18.10 37.52 16.70
CA GLU A 330 -19.00 36.59 16.01
C GLU A 330 -18.84 35.17 16.52
N LEU A 331 -17.62 34.63 16.57
CA LEU A 331 -17.39 33.26 17.03
C LEU A 331 -17.75 33.07 18.51
N GLN A 332 -17.41 34.03 19.37
CA GLN A 332 -17.75 34.00 20.79
C GLN A 332 -19.26 34.09 20.97
N ASN A 333 -19.95 34.95 20.21
CA ASN A 333 -21.40 34.99 20.17
C ASN A 333 -21.95 33.65 19.64
N CYS A 334 -21.38 33.04 18.61
CA CYS A 334 -21.81 31.72 18.12
C CYS A 334 -21.61 30.60 19.16
N LEU A 335 -20.54 30.65 19.95
CA LEU A 335 -20.21 29.58 20.90
C LEU A 335 -20.94 29.74 22.24
N ILE A 336 -21.22 30.98 22.65
CA ILE A 336 -21.88 31.32 23.92
C ILE A 336 -23.39 31.49 23.74
N SER A 337 -23.84 32.13 22.67
CA SER A 337 -25.26 32.26 22.35
C SER A 337 -25.72 30.99 21.62
N LYS A 338 -26.95 30.54 21.90
CA LYS A 338 -27.61 29.45 21.16
C LYS A 338 -28.04 29.90 19.74
N GLU A 339 -27.28 30.78 19.10
CA GLU A 339 -27.60 31.34 17.79
C GLU A 339 -27.41 30.30 16.67
N PRO A 340 -28.14 30.44 15.56
CA PRO A 340 -28.09 29.52 14.42
C PRO A 340 -26.70 29.43 13.77
N THR A 341 -25.82 30.40 13.96
CA THR A 341 -24.43 30.38 13.48
C THR A 341 -23.53 29.39 14.26
N ALA A 342 -23.90 29.04 15.51
CA ALA A 342 -23.31 27.91 16.25
C ALA A 342 -23.47 26.58 15.49
N GLU A 343 -24.52 26.46 14.68
CA GLU A 343 -24.79 25.29 13.84
C GLU A 343 -23.77 25.12 12.70
N ARG A 344 -22.79 26.01 12.54
CA ARG A 344 -21.70 25.86 11.57
C ARG A 344 -20.41 25.27 12.15
N TYR A 345 -20.26 25.21 13.47
CA TYR A 345 -19.05 24.66 14.11
C TYR A 345 -19.30 23.35 14.86
N PHE A 346 -18.41 22.38 14.66
CA PHE A 346 -18.44 21.07 15.30
C PHE A 346 -17.39 21.00 16.41
N LEU A 347 -17.78 20.52 17.60
CA LEU A 347 -16.86 20.25 18.70
C LEU A 347 -16.11 18.94 18.43
N VAL A 348 -14.85 19.05 17.98
CA VAL A 348 -13.99 17.90 17.65
C VAL A 348 -13.46 17.23 18.90
N LYS A 349 -13.06 18.00 19.92
CA LYS A 349 -12.45 17.47 21.14
C LYS A 349 -12.80 18.36 22.34
N SER A 350 -13.04 17.72 23.48
CA SER A 350 -13.15 18.39 24.78
C SER A 350 -12.17 17.72 25.74
N GLU A 351 -11.19 18.48 26.23
CA GLU A 351 -10.28 18.11 27.31
C GLU A 351 -10.53 19.03 28.50
N ARG A 352 -9.97 18.71 29.68
CA ARG A 352 -10.13 19.53 30.89
C ARG A 352 -9.75 20.98 30.59
N ASN A 353 -10.74 21.88 30.60
CA ASN A 353 -10.66 23.30 30.27
C ASN A 353 -10.24 23.65 28.83
N LYS A 354 -10.30 22.70 27.87
CA LYS A 354 -9.96 22.96 26.46
C LYS A 354 -11.00 22.39 25.51
N ARG A 355 -11.53 23.20 24.60
CA ARG A 355 -12.51 22.76 23.59
C ARG A 355 -12.03 23.10 22.19
N SER A 356 -11.84 22.10 21.34
CA SER A 356 -11.43 22.29 19.95
C SER A 356 -12.62 22.20 19.01
N TRP A 357 -12.84 23.24 18.23
CA TRP A 357 -13.94 23.41 17.29
C TRP A 357 -13.40 23.43 15.87
N MET A 358 -14.21 22.99 14.90
CA MET A 358 -13.85 23.06 13.48
C MET A 358 -15.10 23.37 12.67
N HIS A 359 -14.93 24.10 11.56
CA HIS A 359 -16.04 24.39 10.67
C HIS A 359 -16.61 23.10 10.07
N ARG A 360 -17.94 22.94 10.09
CA ARG A 360 -18.62 21.73 9.59
C ARG A 360 -18.32 21.47 8.13
N SER A 361 -18.33 22.49 7.27
CA SER A 361 -18.01 22.30 5.85
C SER A 361 -16.61 21.74 5.61
N ASP A 362 -15.61 22.12 6.44
CA ASP A 362 -14.25 21.58 6.33
C ASP A 362 -14.26 20.08 6.66
N LEU A 363 -14.96 19.69 7.72
CA LEU A 363 -15.15 18.30 8.10
C LEU A 363 -15.94 17.52 7.04
N HIS A 364 -16.95 18.13 6.43
CA HIS A 364 -17.70 17.50 5.34
C HIS A 364 -16.78 17.21 4.15
N CYS A 365 -15.91 18.14 3.74
CA CYS A 365 -14.94 17.91 2.66
C CYS A 365 -13.94 16.79 2.99
N ILE A 366 -13.45 16.73 4.23
CA ILE A 366 -12.53 15.66 4.68
C ILE A 366 -13.24 14.30 4.68
N LEU A 367 -14.45 14.22 5.25
CA LEU A 367 -15.24 12.98 5.29
C LEU A 367 -15.68 12.54 3.90
N PHE A 368 -16.00 13.48 3.01
CA PHE A 368 -16.27 13.18 1.61
C PHE A 368 -15.05 12.55 0.91
N SER A 369 -13.85 13.07 1.19
CA SER A 369 -12.60 12.52 0.66
C SER A 369 -12.35 11.10 1.18
N LEU A 370 -12.66 10.84 2.45
CA LEU A 370 -12.63 9.49 3.03
C LEU A 370 -13.62 8.54 2.34
N LEU A 371 -14.87 8.98 2.10
CA LEU A 371 -15.87 8.14 1.43
C LEU A 371 -15.49 7.80 -0.02
N ARG A 372 -14.74 8.67 -0.69
CA ARG A 372 -14.24 8.47 -2.06
C ARG A 372 -12.91 7.73 -2.13
N LEU A 373 -12.21 7.58 -1.02
CA LEU A 373 -10.94 6.89 -0.99
C LEU A 373 -11.17 5.43 -1.37
N ARG A 374 -10.45 4.92 -2.36
CA ARG A 374 -10.52 3.50 -2.70
C ARG A 374 -9.93 2.69 -1.54
N CYS A 375 -10.68 1.70 -1.05
CA CYS A 375 -10.23 0.75 -0.06
C CYS A 375 -9.97 -0.60 -0.75
N CYS A 376 -9.02 -1.37 -0.23
CA CYS A 376 -8.79 -2.74 -0.67
C CYS A 376 -8.57 -3.64 0.55
N SER A 377 -8.69 -4.96 0.37
CA SER A 377 -8.57 -5.95 1.45
C SER A 377 -7.21 -5.92 2.15
N GLN A 378 -6.20 -5.30 1.53
CA GLN A 378 -4.84 -5.15 2.08
C GLN A 378 -4.62 -3.86 2.85
N SER A 379 -5.64 -3.00 2.92
CA SER A 379 -5.52 -1.69 3.52
C SER A 379 -4.43 -0.84 2.83
N PHE A 380 -3.91 0.16 3.53
CA PHE A 380 -2.80 1.00 3.10
C PHE A 380 -1.96 1.46 4.29
N LEU A 381 -0.73 1.91 4.01
CA LEU A 381 0.09 2.58 5.01
C LEU A 381 -0.39 4.04 5.13
N PHE A 382 -0.66 4.49 6.35
CA PHE A 382 -1.08 5.87 6.59
C PHE A 382 -0.28 6.50 7.72
N GLY A 383 0.38 7.63 7.38
CA GLY A 383 1.07 8.59 8.25
C GLY A 383 2.03 8.06 9.34
N LEU A 384 2.98 8.91 9.73
CA LEU A 384 4.04 8.54 10.66
C LEU A 384 3.62 8.59 12.14
N ASP A 385 2.60 9.38 12.46
CA ASP A 385 2.26 9.78 13.84
C ASP A 385 0.86 9.32 14.30
N LEU A 386 0.18 8.47 13.53
CA LEU A 386 -1.21 8.08 13.85
C LEU A 386 -1.35 7.03 14.94
N SER A 387 -0.23 6.51 15.46
CA SER A 387 -0.22 5.46 16.48
C SER A 387 -0.88 5.87 17.80
N ASP A 388 -1.14 7.16 18.04
CA ASP A 388 -1.36 7.67 19.41
C ASP A 388 -2.80 8.11 19.69
N GLY A 389 -3.82 7.45 19.11
CA GLY A 389 -5.24 7.75 19.39
C GLY A 389 -5.69 9.18 19.02
N ASN A 390 -4.80 9.96 18.42
CA ASN A 390 -4.97 11.38 18.12
C ASN A 390 -5.46 11.64 16.69
N SER A 391 -5.89 10.61 15.95
CA SER A 391 -6.44 10.81 14.61
C SER A 391 -7.73 11.63 14.68
N LEU A 392 -7.88 12.57 13.73
CA LEU A 392 -9.08 13.40 13.61
C LEU A 392 -10.34 12.52 13.51
N PHE A 393 -10.28 11.44 12.73
CA PHE A 393 -11.42 10.56 12.48
C PHE A 393 -11.91 9.81 13.71
N ARG A 394 -11.02 9.28 14.56
CA ARG A 394 -11.42 8.61 15.81
C ARG A 394 -12.09 9.55 16.81
N ARG A 395 -11.79 10.85 16.72
CA ARG A 395 -12.44 11.89 17.55
C ARG A 395 -13.83 12.24 17.06
N ILE A 396 -14.06 12.16 15.74
CA ILE A 396 -15.35 12.48 15.12
C ILE A 396 -16.32 11.29 15.20
N PHE A 397 -15.83 10.09 14.90
CA PHE A 397 -16.67 8.89 14.76
C PHE A 397 -16.07 7.66 15.41
N ASN A 398 -16.94 6.86 16.03
CA ASN A 398 -16.59 5.55 16.58
C ASN A 398 -17.15 4.47 15.65
N SER A 399 -16.28 3.71 15.00
CA SER A 399 -16.64 2.62 14.09
C SER A 399 -17.18 1.37 14.81
N GLY A 400 -17.05 1.30 16.14
CA GLY A 400 -17.44 0.14 16.95
C GLY A 400 -18.95 -0.17 16.95
N TRP A 401 -19.76 0.57 16.18
CA TRP A 401 -21.19 0.34 16.01
C TRP A 401 -21.52 -0.29 14.65
N LEU A 402 -20.54 -0.89 13.98
CA LEU A 402 -20.71 -1.56 12.69
C LEU A 402 -21.76 -2.68 12.77
N VAL A 403 -21.67 -3.54 13.78
CA VAL A 403 -22.61 -4.65 14.03
C VAL A 403 -24.06 -4.13 14.07
N GLN A 404 -24.35 -3.13 14.92
CA GLN A 404 -25.70 -2.57 15.01
C GLN A 404 -26.16 -1.94 13.68
N SER A 405 -25.24 -1.35 12.92
CA SER A 405 -25.56 -0.72 11.64
C SER A 405 -25.90 -1.74 10.56
N ILE A 406 -25.19 -2.88 10.53
CA ILE A 406 -25.51 -3.99 9.64
C ILE A 406 -26.87 -4.59 10.03
N THR A 407 -27.11 -4.87 11.32
CA THR A 407 -28.40 -5.42 11.79
C THR A 407 -29.57 -4.53 11.37
N ARG A 408 -29.42 -3.21 11.46
CA ARG A 408 -30.47 -2.27 10.99
C ARG A 408 -30.65 -2.27 9.48
N ALA A 409 -29.56 -2.33 8.72
CA ALA A 409 -29.64 -2.43 7.26
C ALA A 409 -30.37 -3.71 6.82
N VAL A 410 -30.14 -4.82 7.52
CA VAL A 410 -30.88 -6.08 7.31
C VAL A 410 -32.37 -5.94 7.68
N ALA A 411 -32.70 -5.19 8.74
CA ALA A 411 -34.08 -5.00 9.18
C ALA A 411 -34.96 -4.16 8.22
N VAL A 412 -34.34 -3.31 7.39
CA VAL A 412 -35.02 -2.54 6.33
C VAL A 412 -34.89 -3.18 4.96
N PHE A 413 -34.33 -4.38 4.88
CA PHE A 413 -33.98 -5.02 3.62
C PHE A 413 -35.20 -5.40 2.78
N THR A 414 -36.31 -5.73 3.44
CA THR A 414 -37.62 -5.99 2.84
C THR A 414 -38.19 -4.80 2.08
N ASP A 415 -37.68 -3.59 2.35
CA ASP A 415 -38.20 -2.35 1.79
C ASP A 415 -37.46 -1.97 0.48
N PHE A 416 -36.47 -2.76 0.06
CA PHE A 416 -35.77 -2.55 -1.20
C PHE A 416 -36.41 -3.32 -2.34
N ASP A 417 -36.56 -2.67 -3.49
CA ASP A 417 -36.89 -3.33 -4.76
C ASP A 417 -35.62 -3.95 -5.39
N LEU A 418 -34.93 -4.79 -4.62
CA LEU A 418 -33.88 -5.67 -5.13
C LEU A 418 -34.52 -7.02 -5.42
N GLN A 419 -34.23 -7.60 -6.58
CA GLN A 419 -34.75 -8.92 -6.93
C GLN A 419 -33.62 -9.89 -7.25
N GLY A 420 -33.83 -11.15 -6.89
CA GLY A 420 -33.02 -12.29 -7.32
C GLY A 420 -31.62 -12.32 -6.71
N GLU A 421 -30.61 -12.53 -7.55
CA GLU A 421 -29.23 -12.84 -7.15
C GLU A 421 -28.55 -11.71 -6.36
N LYS A 422 -28.81 -10.45 -6.71
CA LYS A 422 -28.18 -9.29 -6.05
C LYS A 422 -28.62 -9.12 -4.60
N GLU A 423 -29.90 -9.37 -4.36
CA GLU A 423 -30.50 -9.32 -3.03
C GLU A 423 -29.85 -10.36 -2.12
N GLU A 424 -29.76 -11.60 -2.60
CA GLU A 424 -29.16 -12.71 -1.85
C GLU A 424 -27.66 -12.52 -1.63
N ALA A 425 -26.92 -12.09 -2.65
CA ALA A 425 -25.49 -11.79 -2.53
C ALA A 425 -25.23 -10.72 -1.46
N LEU A 426 -26.03 -9.65 -1.44
CA LEU A 426 -25.89 -8.58 -0.47
C LEU A 426 -26.27 -9.04 0.95
N ARG A 427 -27.35 -9.82 1.11
CA ARG A 427 -27.75 -10.43 2.39
C ARG A 427 -26.65 -11.33 2.94
N MET A 428 -26.08 -12.20 2.10
CA MET A 428 -24.98 -13.08 2.47
C MET A 428 -23.73 -12.31 2.85
N ALA A 429 -23.38 -11.24 2.13
CA ALA A 429 -22.25 -10.38 2.48
C ALA A 429 -22.46 -9.66 3.82
N MET A 430 -23.68 -9.18 4.09
CA MET A 430 -24.04 -8.59 5.39
C MET A 430 -23.91 -9.61 6.53
N SER A 431 -24.43 -10.83 6.37
CA SER A 431 -24.31 -11.89 7.40
C SER A 431 -22.86 -12.25 7.69
N LYS A 432 -22.06 -12.51 6.65
CA LYS A 432 -20.63 -12.84 6.79
C LYS A 432 -19.84 -11.72 7.48
N THR A 433 -20.18 -10.46 7.17
CA THR A 433 -19.54 -9.30 7.82
C THR A 433 -19.99 -9.17 9.28
N LEU A 434 -21.26 -9.42 9.56
CA LEU A 434 -21.86 -9.36 10.90
C LEU A 434 -21.25 -10.41 11.84
N GLU A 435 -21.16 -11.66 11.38
CA GLU A 435 -20.55 -12.77 12.12
C GLU A 435 -19.13 -12.40 12.56
N ARG A 436 -18.27 -11.97 11.62
CA ARG A 436 -16.89 -11.59 11.95
C ARG A 436 -16.74 -10.31 12.75
N ALA A 437 -17.62 -9.33 12.56
CA ALA A 437 -17.61 -8.14 13.39
C ALA A 437 -18.05 -8.43 14.84
N SER A 438 -18.81 -9.52 15.05
CA SER A 438 -19.35 -9.91 16.36
C SER A 438 -18.37 -10.74 17.19
N ASP A 439 -17.40 -11.42 16.55
CA ASP A 439 -16.42 -12.30 17.21
C ASP A 439 -15.53 -11.60 18.26
N GLY A 440 -15.59 -10.27 18.37
CA GLY A 440 -15.30 -9.54 19.61
C GLY A 440 -13.85 -9.51 20.09
N GLU A 441 -12.95 -10.34 19.56
CA GLU A 441 -11.68 -10.62 20.23
C GLU A 441 -10.61 -9.53 20.14
N ASN A 442 -10.74 -8.49 19.31
CA ASN A 442 -9.90 -7.29 19.43
C ASN A 442 -10.47 -6.15 18.57
N ARG A 443 -11.37 -5.32 19.13
CA ARG A 443 -11.93 -4.12 18.48
C ARG A 443 -10.89 -3.08 18.02
N SER A 444 -9.60 -3.32 18.30
CA SER A 444 -8.49 -2.39 18.08
C SER A 444 -7.42 -2.91 17.13
N ARG A 445 -7.54 -4.14 16.59
CA ARG A 445 -6.51 -4.74 15.74
C ARG A 445 -6.99 -4.93 14.32
N TRP A 446 -6.08 -4.66 13.39
CA TRP A 446 -6.25 -4.96 11.98
C TRP A 446 -6.61 -6.44 11.77
N SER A 447 -7.56 -6.73 10.90
CA SER A 447 -7.97 -8.09 10.52
C SER A 447 -8.21 -8.17 9.02
N ARG A 448 -7.43 -9.00 8.30
CA ARG A 448 -7.61 -9.18 6.85
C ARG A 448 -9.00 -9.69 6.51
N ARG A 449 -9.47 -10.72 7.22
CA ARG A 449 -10.77 -11.34 6.96
C ARG A 449 -11.89 -10.32 7.10
N LEU A 450 -11.87 -9.51 8.16
CA LEU A 450 -12.86 -8.45 8.34
C LEU A 450 -12.73 -7.37 7.27
N MET A 451 -11.51 -6.93 6.94
CA MET A 451 -11.27 -5.94 5.88
C MET A 451 -11.80 -6.42 4.52
N GLU A 452 -11.53 -7.67 4.15
CA GLU A 452 -12.03 -8.26 2.90
C GLU A 452 -13.56 -8.28 2.85
N ARG A 453 -14.21 -8.72 3.93
CA ARG A 453 -15.69 -8.70 4.03
C ARG A 453 -16.24 -7.28 3.96
N CYS A 454 -15.59 -6.32 4.60
CA CYS A 454 -16.00 -4.92 4.52
C CYS A 454 -15.87 -4.37 3.10
N VAL A 455 -14.80 -4.69 2.38
CA VAL A 455 -14.59 -4.26 0.98
C VAL A 455 -15.57 -4.95 0.05
N GLU A 456 -15.82 -6.24 0.23
CA GLU A 456 -16.83 -7.01 -0.52
C GLU A 456 -18.22 -6.39 -0.34
N LEU A 457 -18.63 -6.14 0.91
CA LEU A 457 -19.90 -5.49 1.22
C LEU A 457 -19.98 -4.08 0.63
N ASP A 458 -18.93 -3.27 0.76
CA ASP A 458 -18.91 -1.90 0.23
C ASP A 458 -19.06 -1.87 -1.30
N ASN A 459 -18.39 -2.78 -2.01
CA ASN A 459 -18.53 -2.94 -3.45
C ASN A 459 -19.94 -3.36 -3.85
N LEU A 460 -20.55 -4.31 -3.14
CA LEU A 460 -21.94 -4.73 -3.39
C LEU A 460 -22.93 -3.60 -3.12
N LEU A 461 -22.72 -2.79 -2.08
CA LEU A 461 -23.55 -1.60 -1.82
C LEU A 461 -23.45 -0.58 -2.95
N ASP A 462 -22.26 -0.39 -3.54
CA ASP A 462 -22.07 0.48 -4.71
C ASP A 462 -22.69 -0.08 -6.00
N GLN A 463 -22.83 -1.41 -6.12
CA GLN A 463 -23.50 -2.06 -7.26
C GLN A 463 -25.02 -2.07 -7.14
N CYS A 464 -25.55 -2.20 -5.93
CA CYS A 464 -26.98 -2.30 -5.66
C CYS A 464 -27.65 -0.93 -5.47
N PHE A 465 -26.91 0.09 -5.04
CA PHE A 465 -27.44 1.41 -4.72
C PHE A 465 -26.59 2.54 -5.31
N PRO A 466 -27.17 3.72 -5.58
CA PRO A 466 -26.42 4.89 -6.04
C PRO A 466 -25.64 5.53 -4.87
N CYS A 467 -24.81 4.76 -4.18
CA CYS A 467 -24.03 5.18 -3.01
C CYS A 467 -22.97 6.24 -3.34
N SER A 468 -22.67 6.44 -4.62
CA SER A 468 -21.83 7.55 -5.11
C SER A 468 -22.62 8.84 -5.39
N SER A 469 -23.95 8.83 -5.23
CA SER A 469 -24.77 10.04 -5.38
C SER A 469 -24.51 11.03 -4.25
N PRO A 470 -24.59 12.35 -4.52
CA PRO A 470 -24.41 13.38 -3.51
C PRO A 470 -25.35 13.22 -2.30
N ALA A 471 -26.60 12.78 -2.53
CA ALA A 471 -27.58 12.58 -1.47
C ALA A 471 -27.12 11.50 -0.47
N MET A 472 -26.77 10.31 -0.96
CA MET A 472 -26.29 9.20 -0.13
C MET A 472 -25.02 9.61 0.64
N GLN A 473 -24.07 10.26 -0.03
CA GLN A 473 -22.83 10.70 0.60
C GLN A 473 -23.06 11.77 1.67
N ALA A 474 -23.98 12.70 1.45
CA ALA A 474 -24.33 13.72 2.45
C ALA A 474 -24.94 13.08 3.71
N ILE A 475 -25.82 12.09 3.55
CA ILE A 475 -26.38 11.31 4.67
C ILE A 475 -25.28 10.53 5.40
N SER A 476 -24.37 9.86 4.68
CA SER A 476 -23.22 9.16 5.28
C SER A 476 -22.37 10.13 6.11
N ILE A 477 -22.06 11.31 5.57
CA ILE A 477 -21.26 12.35 6.25
C ILE A 477 -21.97 12.86 7.50
N LEU A 478 -23.24 13.23 7.41
CA LEU A 478 -24.01 13.69 8.57
C LEU A 478 -24.13 12.61 9.64
N TYR A 479 -24.35 11.36 9.25
CA TYR A 479 -24.39 10.26 10.20
C TYR A 479 -23.04 10.05 10.91
N MET A 480 -21.93 10.21 10.17
CA MET A 480 -20.58 10.18 10.72
C MET A 480 -20.29 11.37 11.66
N LEU A 481 -20.78 12.55 11.34
CA LEU A 481 -20.45 13.76 12.09
C LEU A 481 -21.41 13.99 13.28
N GLU A 482 -22.72 13.96 13.03
CA GLU A 482 -23.74 14.49 13.94
C GLU A 482 -24.35 13.42 14.84
N LYS A 483 -24.04 13.50 16.15
CA LYS A 483 -24.64 12.60 17.16
C LYS A 483 -26.18 12.65 17.17
N PRO A 484 -26.85 13.82 17.07
CA PRO A 484 -28.31 13.86 17.05
C PRO A 484 -28.90 13.23 15.78
N PHE A 485 -28.23 13.39 14.63
CA PHE A 485 -28.60 12.73 13.37
C PHE A 485 -28.48 11.22 13.51
N ARG A 486 -27.36 10.74 14.04
CA ARG A 486 -27.16 9.31 14.32
C ARG A 486 -28.22 8.74 15.26
N ARG A 487 -28.53 9.45 16.35
CA ARG A 487 -29.58 9.05 17.30
C ARG A 487 -30.95 8.91 16.65
N TYR A 488 -31.24 9.65 15.59
CA TYR A 488 -32.50 9.50 14.84
C TYR A 488 -32.61 8.09 14.24
N PHE A 489 -31.61 7.68 13.45
CA PHE A 489 -31.57 6.35 12.82
C PHE A 489 -31.35 5.20 13.80
N ASN A 490 -30.92 5.50 15.03
CA ASN A 490 -30.65 4.48 16.05
C ASN A 490 -31.85 4.14 16.95
N LYS A 491 -32.93 4.93 16.93
CA LYS A 491 -34.05 4.83 17.89
C LYS A 491 -35.20 3.91 17.46
N THR A 492 -35.17 3.36 16.25
CA THR A 492 -36.36 2.85 15.56
C THR A 492 -36.55 1.34 15.64
N ASP A 493 -36.71 0.76 16.83
CA ASP A 493 -37.18 -0.63 16.95
C ASP A 493 -38.71 -0.73 17.15
N ALA A 494 -39.38 0.31 17.70
CA ALA A 494 -40.82 0.28 17.97
C ALA A 494 -41.67 1.32 17.18
N ALA A 495 -41.05 2.36 16.63
CA ALA A 495 -41.71 3.40 15.81
C ALA A 495 -41.36 3.29 14.30
N ALA A 496 -40.78 2.15 13.90
CA ALA A 496 -40.10 1.99 12.62
C ALA A 496 -41.06 2.12 11.42
N ASP A 497 -42.27 1.58 11.50
CA ASP A 497 -43.15 1.46 10.34
C ASP A 497 -43.71 2.81 9.85
N ALA A 498 -43.94 3.76 10.77
CA ALA A 498 -44.38 5.10 10.40
C ALA A 498 -43.22 5.91 9.78
N VAL A 499 -42.01 5.75 10.32
CA VAL A 499 -40.80 6.45 9.85
C VAL A 499 -40.30 5.91 8.52
N ARG A 500 -40.46 4.60 8.26
CA ARG A 500 -40.09 3.95 6.99
C ARG A 500 -40.79 4.57 5.78
N LYS A 501 -41.98 5.15 5.96
CA LYS A 501 -42.78 5.79 4.90
C LYS A 501 -42.42 7.24 4.63
N LEU A 502 -41.55 7.85 5.44
CA LEU A 502 -41.22 9.27 5.32
C LEU A 502 -39.90 9.46 4.59
N ASP A 503 -39.92 10.34 3.59
CA ASP A 503 -38.73 10.71 2.84
C ASP A 503 -37.90 11.76 3.59
N ILE A 504 -36.59 11.63 3.50
CA ILE A 504 -35.65 12.65 3.96
C ILE A 504 -35.56 13.71 2.89
N LEU A 505 -35.77 14.97 3.28
CA LEU A 505 -35.77 16.09 2.36
C LEU A 505 -34.40 16.79 2.36
N LEU A 506 -33.70 16.76 1.24
CA LEU A 506 -32.46 17.48 0.99
C LEU A 506 -32.80 18.83 0.36
N LYS A 507 -32.30 19.91 0.96
CA LYS A 507 -32.47 21.29 0.47
C LYS A 507 -31.11 21.91 0.16
N PRO A 508 -30.52 21.63 -1.01
CA PRO A 508 -29.16 22.08 -1.35
C PRO A 508 -29.00 23.60 -1.29
N ASN A 509 -30.02 24.34 -1.75
CA ASN A 509 -30.03 25.80 -1.75
C ASN A 509 -30.14 26.42 -0.36
N ALA A 510 -30.74 25.69 0.60
CA ALA A 510 -30.82 26.11 1.99
C ALA A 510 -29.68 25.54 2.85
N GLU A 511 -28.75 24.77 2.26
CA GLU A 511 -27.67 24.06 2.96
C GLU A 511 -28.19 23.20 4.12
N GLN A 512 -29.33 22.54 3.90
CA GLN A 512 -30.04 21.79 4.94
C GLN A 512 -30.46 20.39 4.49
N ILE A 513 -30.45 19.46 5.44
CA ILE A 513 -31.10 18.14 5.35
C ILE A 513 -32.16 18.08 6.45
N CYS A 514 -33.41 17.89 6.05
CA CYS A 514 -34.56 17.86 6.93
C CYS A 514 -34.96 16.41 7.20
N LEU A 515 -34.88 15.98 8.46
CA LEU A 515 -35.43 14.70 8.90
C LEU A 515 -36.90 14.88 9.28
N PRO A 516 -37.78 13.99 8.80
CA PRO A 516 -39.19 14.04 9.13
C PRO A 516 -39.38 13.72 10.62
N SER A 517 -40.38 14.33 11.24
CA SER A 517 -40.64 14.09 12.66
C SER A 517 -41.25 12.72 12.88
N ILE A 518 -40.75 12.01 13.90
CA ILE A 518 -41.30 10.72 14.35
C ILE A 518 -42.61 10.93 15.10
N ASN A 519 -42.79 12.11 15.72
CA ASN A 519 -44.00 12.48 16.45
C ASN A 519 -44.64 13.67 15.75
N GLU A 520 -45.89 13.53 15.29
CA GLU A 520 -46.65 14.57 14.56
C GLU A 520 -46.69 15.92 15.29
N THR A 521 -46.45 15.94 16.60
CA THR A 521 -46.49 17.12 17.47
C THR A 521 -45.21 17.96 17.49
N VAL A 522 -44.08 17.45 16.97
CA VAL A 522 -42.80 18.17 16.98
C VAL A 522 -42.38 18.41 15.54
N GLY A 523 -42.00 19.64 15.17
CA GLY A 523 -41.51 19.94 13.82
C GLY A 523 -40.29 19.06 13.44
N GLY A 524 -40.12 18.80 12.14
CA GLY A 524 -38.96 18.07 11.62
C GLY A 524 -37.62 18.70 12.04
N LYS A 525 -36.55 17.92 12.05
CA LYS A 525 -35.22 18.40 12.45
C LYS A 525 -34.38 18.75 11.24
N ASN A 526 -33.83 19.96 11.23
CA ASN A 526 -32.93 20.41 10.17
C ASN A 526 -31.47 20.25 10.59
N PHE A 527 -30.64 19.81 9.66
CA PHE A 527 -29.20 19.64 9.84
C PHE A 527 -28.46 20.41 8.76
N PHE A 528 -27.47 21.20 9.14
CA PHE A 528 -26.63 21.94 8.22
C PHE A 528 -25.77 21.01 7.35
N PHE A 529 -25.76 21.24 6.04
CA PHE A 529 -24.88 20.56 5.09
C PHE A 529 -24.52 21.47 3.90
N ASP A 530 -23.24 21.78 3.77
CA ASP A 530 -22.71 22.63 2.69
C ASP A 530 -22.48 21.83 1.40
N PHE A 531 -23.55 21.64 0.63
CA PHE A 531 -23.52 20.88 -0.62
C PHE A 531 -22.55 21.45 -1.65
N ARG A 532 -22.51 22.78 -1.79
CA ARG A 532 -21.73 23.48 -2.81
C ARG A 532 -20.24 23.27 -2.61
N ARG A 533 -19.77 23.36 -1.36
CA ARG A 533 -18.36 23.18 -1.05
C ARG A 533 -17.91 21.72 -1.07
N VAL A 534 -18.79 20.80 -0.68
CA VAL A 534 -18.45 19.37 -0.63
C VAL A 534 -18.41 18.75 -2.02
N PHE A 535 -19.39 19.06 -2.87
CA PHE A 535 -19.56 18.45 -4.19
C PHE A 535 -19.05 19.33 -5.34
N SER A 536 -18.09 20.21 -5.07
CA SER A 536 -17.50 21.11 -6.07
C SER A 536 -16.72 20.34 -7.14
N GLY A 537 -17.41 19.93 -8.21
CA GLY A 537 -16.86 19.25 -9.37
C GLY A 537 -17.76 19.43 -10.60
N PRO A 538 -17.23 19.24 -11.82
CA PRO A 538 -18.01 19.33 -13.04
C PRO A 538 -19.15 18.31 -13.01
N GLY A 539 -20.39 18.78 -13.08
CA GLY A 539 -21.60 17.94 -13.03
C GLY A 539 -22.43 18.08 -11.76
N PHE A 540 -21.97 18.81 -10.74
CA PHE A 540 -22.83 19.20 -9.63
C PHE A 540 -23.58 20.49 -9.95
N ASP A 541 -24.78 20.37 -10.51
CA ASP A 541 -25.76 21.45 -10.50
C ASP A 541 -26.60 21.28 -9.22
N GLY A 542 -26.58 22.25 -8.32
CA GLY A 542 -27.31 22.18 -7.04
C GLY A 542 -28.80 21.88 -7.21
N ASN A 543 -29.35 22.08 -8.41
CA ASN A 543 -30.73 21.76 -8.77
C ASN A 543 -30.97 20.28 -9.15
N THR A 544 -29.92 19.49 -9.36
CA THR A 544 -30.03 18.08 -9.80
C THR A 544 -30.14 17.07 -8.66
N ILE A 545 -29.89 17.46 -7.42
CA ILE A 545 -30.11 16.57 -6.28
C ILE A 545 -31.61 16.36 -6.14
N LYS A 546 -32.05 15.10 -6.28
CA LYS A 546 -33.41 14.71 -5.89
C LYS A 546 -33.63 15.15 -4.45
N GLU A 547 -34.64 16.00 -4.25
CA GLU A 547 -34.93 16.56 -2.94
C GLU A 547 -35.35 15.50 -1.94
N GLN A 548 -35.80 14.32 -2.38
CA GLN A 548 -36.28 13.26 -1.49
C GLN A 548 -35.42 12.00 -1.57
N LEU A 549 -35.03 11.49 -0.41
CA LEU A 549 -34.33 10.21 -0.25
C LEU A 549 -35.14 9.28 0.66
N PRO A 550 -35.53 8.08 0.18
CA PRO A 550 -36.24 7.11 0.99
C PRO A 550 -35.46 6.72 2.26
N TYR A 551 -36.18 6.47 3.35
CA TYR A 551 -35.58 6.08 4.63
C TYR A 551 -34.67 4.84 4.50
N SER A 552 -35.10 3.84 3.72
CA SER A 552 -34.32 2.62 3.48
C SER A 552 -32.96 2.93 2.83
N GLN A 553 -32.92 3.81 1.82
CA GLN A 553 -31.68 4.27 1.19
C GLN A 553 -30.81 5.07 2.18
N ALA A 554 -31.42 5.86 3.06
CA ALA A 554 -30.69 6.58 4.09
C ALA A 554 -29.99 5.64 5.09
N ILE A 555 -30.63 4.53 5.48
CA ILE A 555 -30.01 3.49 6.32
C ILE A 555 -28.81 2.86 5.61
N ILE A 556 -28.92 2.58 4.31
CA ILE A 556 -27.79 2.11 3.49
C ILE A 556 -26.65 3.13 3.47
N ALA A 557 -26.94 4.42 3.29
CA ALA A 557 -25.93 5.47 3.38
C ALA A 557 -25.26 5.52 4.76
N CYS A 558 -26.03 5.34 5.84
CA CYS A 558 -25.49 5.28 7.20
C CYS A 558 -24.57 4.07 7.38
N LEU A 559 -24.96 2.89 6.88
CA LEU A 559 -24.12 1.70 6.86
C LEU A 559 -22.82 1.95 6.08
N LYS A 560 -22.89 2.56 4.89
CA LYS A 560 -21.71 2.86 4.09
C LYS A 560 -20.72 3.77 4.84
N GLY A 561 -21.21 4.80 5.52
CA GLY A 561 -20.38 5.65 6.37
C GLY A 561 -19.69 4.86 7.49
N HIS A 562 -20.44 3.99 8.17
CA HIS A 562 -19.88 3.10 9.20
C HIS A 562 -18.81 2.15 8.66
N LEU A 563 -19.09 1.53 7.52
CA LEU A 563 -18.23 0.57 6.86
C LEU A 563 -16.91 1.20 6.44
N ARG A 564 -16.97 2.39 5.84
CA ARG A 564 -15.79 3.18 5.46
C ARG A 564 -14.95 3.57 6.65
N MET A 565 -15.57 3.94 7.78
CA MET A 565 -14.81 4.22 9.00
C MET A 565 -14.23 2.95 9.64
N ALA A 566 -14.93 1.81 9.60
CA ALA A 566 -14.39 0.54 10.08
C ALA A 566 -13.16 0.11 9.27
N MET A 567 -13.21 0.26 7.93
CA MET A 567 -12.03 0.06 7.08
C MET A 567 -10.90 1.04 7.42
N TRP A 568 -11.23 2.31 7.70
CA TRP A 568 -10.24 3.30 8.12
C TRP A 568 -9.56 2.96 9.47
N ASP A 569 -10.29 2.39 10.42
CA ASP A 569 -9.71 1.95 11.69
C ASP A 569 -8.78 0.72 11.53
N MET A 570 -8.90 0.00 10.41
CA MET A 570 -8.01 -1.09 9.99
C MET A 570 -6.92 -0.59 9.01
N VAL A 571 -6.47 0.65 9.14
CA VAL A 571 -5.34 1.18 8.38
C VAL A 571 -4.01 0.82 9.03
N LEU A 572 -3.00 0.46 8.22
CA LEU A 572 -1.69 0.07 8.71
C LEU A 572 -0.86 1.33 9.03
N PRO A 573 -0.20 1.41 10.19
CA PRO A 573 0.65 2.55 10.52
C PRO A 573 1.88 2.58 9.62
N ALA A 574 2.22 3.75 9.06
CA ALA A 574 3.43 3.89 8.24
C ALA A 574 4.74 3.95 9.06
N LYS A 575 4.63 4.19 10.38
CA LYS A 575 5.76 4.41 11.30
C LYS A 575 6.82 3.30 11.28
N PRO A 576 6.48 1.98 11.35
CA PRO A 576 7.50 0.94 11.34
C PRO A 576 8.32 0.93 10.05
N PHE A 577 7.63 0.99 8.91
CA PHE A 577 8.29 1.05 7.60
C PHE A 577 9.16 2.30 7.45
N SER A 578 8.64 3.47 7.85
CA SER A 578 9.40 4.72 7.82
C SER A 578 10.64 4.71 8.70
N ARG A 579 10.60 4.08 9.87
CA ARG A 579 11.76 3.96 10.76
C ARG A 579 12.90 3.17 10.12
N MET A 580 12.57 2.10 9.39
CA MET A 580 13.55 1.35 8.62
C MET A 580 14.04 2.19 7.43
N TYR A 581 13.11 2.73 6.63
CA TYR A 581 13.41 3.47 5.41
C TYR A 581 14.30 4.71 5.64
N THR A 582 14.04 5.48 6.70
CA THR A 582 14.78 6.72 7.01
C THR A 582 16.23 6.49 7.43
N LYS A 583 16.57 5.28 7.87
CA LYS A 583 17.96 4.90 8.19
C LYS A 583 18.77 4.56 6.94
N LEU A 584 18.11 4.26 5.82
CA LEU A 584 18.79 3.82 4.61
C LEU A 584 19.45 4.99 3.88
N PRO A 585 20.69 4.80 3.38
CA PRO A 585 21.30 5.72 2.43
C PRO A 585 20.48 5.77 1.12
N SER A 586 20.77 6.75 0.25
CA SER A 586 20.12 6.83 -1.07
C SER A 586 20.27 5.54 -1.87
N VAL A 587 21.45 4.91 -1.82
CA VAL A 587 21.73 3.59 -2.39
C VAL A 587 22.25 2.69 -1.28
N PHE A 588 21.55 1.58 -1.04
CA PHE A 588 21.93 0.52 -0.11
C PHE A 588 22.19 -0.77 -0.90
N HIS A 589 22.65 -1.82 -0.23
CA HIS A 589 22.97 -3.09 -0.86
C HIS A 589 22.01 -4.17 -0.40
N MET A 590 21.41 -4.90 -1.34
CA MET A 590 20.63 -6.08 -1.04
C MET A 590 21.50 -7.33 -1.01
N ASP A 591 21.33 -8.11 0.05
CA ASP A 591 22.13 -9.28 0.39
C ASP A 591 21.77 -10.53 -0.44
N THR A 592 22.72 -11.47 -0.54
CA THR A 592 22.54 -12.78 -1.18
C THR A 592 21.81 -13.76 -0.28
N GLN A 593 22.18 -13.86 1.01
CA GLN A 593 21.79 -14.98 1.85
C GLN A 593 20.35 -14.92 2.39
N GLN A 594 19.56 -15.93 2.04
CA GLN A 594 18.48 -16.43 2.89
C GLN A 594 19.14 -17.41 3.87
N LEU A 595 19.18 -17.06 5.17
CA LEU A 595 19.53 -18.04 6.20
C LEU A 595 18.52 -19.18 6.09
N LEU A 596 18.91 -20.30 5.50
CA LEU A 596 18.24 -21.57 5.68
C LEU A 596 18.64 -22.04 7.07
N SER A 597 17.65 -22.31 7.91
CA SER A 597 17.76 -22.69 9.32
C SER A 597 18.48 -24.03 9.57
N GLU A 598 19.29 -24.53 8.64
CA GLU A 598 19.97 -25.83 8.73
C GLU A 598 21.14 -25.84 9.74
N GLU A 599 21.63 -24.70 10.22
CA GLU A 599 22.73 -24.67 11.20
C GLU A 599 22.31 -24.80 12.68
N ILE A 600 21.02 -24.97 13.01
CA ILE A 600 20.58 -25.11 14.42
C ILE A 600 20.29 -26.59 14.81
N SER A 601 20.29 -27.56 13.89
CA SER A 601 19.94 -28.95 14.24
C SER A 601 21.08 -29.81 14.79
N ASP A 602 22.34 -29.38 14.74
CA ASP A 602 23.47 -30.29 15.05
C ASP A 602 24.13 -30.08 16.41
N THR A 603 23.50 -29.32 17.32
CA THR A 603 23.91 -29.28 18.73
C THR A 603 22.76 -29.55 19.69
N SER A 604 22.18 -30.74 19.63
CA SER A 604 21.45 -31.30 20.77
C SER A 604 21.78 -32.78 20.93
N ASP A 605 22.97 -33.06 21.45
CA ASP A 605 23.30 -34.35 22.02
C ASP A 605 23.93 -34.13 23.40
N SER A 606 23.09 -34.07 24.43
CA SER A 606 23.34 -34.67 25.75
C SER A 606 22.31 -34.26 26.81
N SER A 607 21.58 -35.27 27.29
CA SER A 607 20.95 -35.42 28.62
C SER A 607 19.83 -34.47 29.03
N SER A 608 18.60 -34.98 29.15
CA SER A 608 18.12 -35.48 30.45
C SER A 608 16.76 -36.16 30.33
N ASP A 609 16.68 -37.26 31.07
CA ASP A 609 15.56 -38.14 31.40
C ASP A 609 14.16 -37.49 31.42
N LEU A 610 13.18 -38.13 30.79
CA LEU A 610 11.83 -38.29 31.33
C LEU A 610 11.15 -39.57 30.77
N ARG A 611 10.47 -40.25 31.69
CA ARG A 611 9.91 -41.62 31.65
C ARG A 611 8.82 -41.87 30.59
N PRO A 612 8.55 -43.15 30.26
CA PRO A 612 7.53 -43.53 29.27
C PRO A 612 6.11 -43.45 29.86
N GLN A 613 5.18 -42.91 29.07
CA GLN A 613 3.74 -43.17 29.24
C GLN A 613 3.28 -44.20 28.19
N GLU A 614 2.38 -45.07 28.65
CA GLU A 614 1.79 -46.22 27.97
C GLU A 614 1.02 -45.87 26.68
N PRO A 615 0.83 -46.84 25.76
CA PRO A 615 0.15 -46.62 24.49
C PRO A 615 -1.38 -46.63 24.65
N VAL A 616 -2.03 -45.63 24.05
CA VAL A 616 -3.47 -45.65 23.77
C VAL A 616 -3.70 -46.47 22.51
N ILE A 617 -4.42 -47.57 22.67
CA ILE A 617 -4.96 -48.41 21.59
C ILE A 617 -6.10 -47.64 20.91
N VAL A 618 -5.96 -47.36 19.62
CA VAL A 618 -7.11 -47.07 18.74
C VAL A 618 -7.00 -47.97 17.51
N GLN A 619 -8.01 -48.82 17.37
CA GLN A 619 -8.31 -49.66 16.21
C GLN A 619 -8.73 -48.80 15.01
N GLY A 620 -8.37 -49.20 13.80
CA GLY A 620 -9.04 -48.70 12.60
C GLY A 620 -8.25 -48.78 11.30
N GLU A 621 -8.41 -49.90 10.62
CA GLU A 621 -8.45 -50.09 9.16
C GLU A 621 -7.19 -49.81 8.31
N VAL A 622 -6.57 -50.94 7.97
CA VAL A 622 -5.68 -51.16 6.83
C VAL A 622 -6.50 -51.05 5.54
N MET A 623 -6.12 -50.14 4.65
CA MET A 623 -6.50 -50.19 3.24
C MET A 623 -5.25 -50.48 2.42
N THR A 624 -5.10 -51.74 2.03
CA THR A 624 -4.16 -52.24 1.02
C THR A 624 -4.58 -51.69 -0.34
N ILE A 625 -3.69 -50.99 -1.04
CA ILE A 625 -3.82 -50.78 -2.48
C ILE A 625 -2.66 -51.52 -3.12
N GLU A 626 -3.02 -52.57 -3.86
CA GLU A 626 -2.15 -53.39 -4.69
C GLU A 626 -1.57 -52.57 -5.85
N GLU A 627 -0.27 -52.74 -6.06
CA GLU A 627 0.40 -52.43 -7.31
C GLU A 627 -0.16 -53.34 -8.42
N THR A 628 -0.64 -52.73 -9.50
CA THR A 628 -0.80 -53.44 -10.78
C THR A 628 -0.05 -52.69 -11.86
N TRP A 629 0.98 -53.36 -12.36
CA TRP A 629 1.63 -53.09 -13.63
C TRP A 629 0.70 -53.55 -14.75
N GLU A 630 0.40 -52.68 -15.70
CA GLU A 630 0.02 -53.11 -17.05
C GLU A 630 0.56 -52.12 -18.07
N SER A 631 1.43 -52.65 -18.92
CA SER A 631 1.97 -52.03 -20.12
C SER A 631 0.95 -52.18 -21.25
N ASP A 632 0.78 -51.13 -22.05
CA ASP A 632 0.55 -51.14 -23.50
C ASP A 632 0.76 -49.66 -23.93
N GLY A 633 1.54 -49.30 -24.95
CA GLY A 633 1.67 -49.91 -26.26
C GLY A 633 0.95 -49.00 -27.26
N GLU A 634 1.68 -48.49 -28.25
CA GLU A 634 1.24 -47.63 -29.39
C GLU A 634 1.13 -46.12 -29.06
N GLY A 635 1.80 -45.18 -29.74
CA GLY A 635 2.43 -45.19 -31.05
C GLY A 635 1.77 -44.14 -31.94
N HIS A 636 2.20 -42.87 -31.89
CA HIS A 636 2.02 -41.94 -33.00
C HIS A 636 3.07 -40.82 -33.00
N GLN A 637 3.95 -40.90 -34.01
CA GLN A 637 4.78 -39.80 -34.47
C GLN A 637 3.89 -38.78 -35.22
N VAL A 638 4.00 -37.50 -34.88
CA VAL A 638 3.71 -36.41 -35.82
C VAL A 638 4.86 -35.40 -35.76
N LEU A 639 5.75 -35.54 -36.74
CA LEU A 639 6.68 -34.52 -37.21
C LEU A 639 5.89 -33.50 -38.02
N SER A 640 6.00 -32.21 -37.69
CA SER A 640 5.75 -31.13 -38.65
C SER A 640 6.64 -29.94 -38.31
N ARG A 641 7.50 -29.61 -39.29
CA ARG A 641 8.47 -28.53 -39.32
C ARG A 641 7.80 -27.14 -39.50
N PRO A 642 8.56 -26.05 -39.29
CA PRO A 642 8.04 -24.69 -39.21
C PRO A 642 7.90 -24.03 -40.59
N ASN A 643 6.90 -23.15 -40.72
CA ASN A 643 6.80 -22.24 -41.87
C ASN A 643 7.83 -21.11 -41.74
N ALA A 644 8.66 -21.00 -42.77
CA ALA A 644 9.44 -19.82 -43.11
C ALA A 644 8.51 -18.70 -43.59
N ILE A 645 8.84 -17.45 -43.25
CA ILE A 645 8.33 -16.27 -43.93
C ILE A 645 9.57 -15.53 -44.44
N ASP A 646 9.66 -15.46 -45.76
CA ASP A 646 10.65 -14.71 -46.50
C ASP A 646 10.39 -13.20 -46.39
N ILE A 647 11.52 -12.51 -46.32
CA ILE A 647 11.68 -11.09 -46.55
C ILE A 647 11.65 -10.89 -48.06
N ASP A 648 10.89 -9.90 -48.55
CA ASP A 648 11.35 -9.15 -49.72
C ASP A 648 10.89 -7.70 -49.70
N ALA A 649 11.83 -6.86 -50.13
CA ALA A 649 11.80 -5.42 -50.17
C ALA A 649 11.72 -4.94 -51.61
N SER A 650 10.99 -3.85 -51.87
CA SER A 650 11.22 -2.84 -52.93
C SER A 650 9.99 -1.91 -52.95
N SER A 651 10.09 -0.63 -52.57
CA SER A 651 10.68 0.53 -53.27
C SER A 651 9.74 1.13 -54.31
N GLU A 652 9.33 2.38 -54.09
CA GLU A 652 9.16 3.50 -55.05
C GLU A 652 8.53 4.67 -54.24
N SER A 653 9.25 5.71 -53.81
CA SER A 653 9.84 6.86 -54.54
C SER A 653 8.82 7.88 -55.07
N GLY A 654 8.97 9.14 -54.60
CA GLY A 654 8.34 10.35 -55.15
C GLY A 654 7.94 11.33 -54.04
N SER A 655 8.79 12.20 -53.48
CA SER A 655 9.26 13.51 -54.02
C SER A 655 8.14 14.36 -54.64
N ALA A 656 7.92 15.64 -54.38
CA ALA A 656 8.57 16.68 -53.58
C ALA A 656 7.66 17.95 -53.57
N SER A 657 8.14 19.00 -52.90
CA SER A 657 7.77 20.44 -52.95
C SER A 657 6.77 20.91 -51.87
N ARG A 658 7.06 21.84 -50.94
CA ARG A 658 7.84 23.11 -50.82
C ARG A 658 6.91 24.33 -50.90
N SER A 659 6.88 25.13 -49.81
CA SER A 659 6.58 26.58 -49.65
C SER A 659 5.86 26.78 -48.30
N GLU A 660 6.50 27.33 -47.27
CA GLU A 660 6.77 28.76 -46.98
C GLU A 660 5.54 29.69 -46.94
N SER A 661 5.22 30.15 -45.73
CA SER A 661 5.27 31.57 -45.32
C SER A 661 4.05 32.12 -44.56
N SER A 662 4.39 32.93 -43.56
CA SER A 662 3.73 34.15 -43.09
C SER A 662 2.46 34.11 -42.20
N ALA A 663 2.63 34.74 -41.04
CA ALA A 663 1.65 35.22 -40.06
C ALA A 663 0.93 36.51 -40.56
N PRO A 664 0.31 37.37 -39.70
CA PRO A 664 -0.80 37.18 -38.75
C PRO A 664 -1.94 38.22 -38.97
N SER A 665 -2.90 38.24 -38.02
CA SER A 665 -3.82 39.35 -37.64
C SER A 665 -5.16 39.46 -38.37
N ILE A 666 -6.25 39.59 -37.61
CA ILE A 666 -7.02 40.85 -37.48
C ILE A 666 -8.17 40.67 -36.47
N SER A 667 -8.23 41.65 -35.58
CA SER A 667 -9.30 42.01 -34.66
C SER A 667 -10.64 42.28 -35.34
N SER A 668 -11.76 42.02 -34.67
CA SER A 668 -12.95 42.87 -34.82
C SER A 668 -13.81 42.88 -33.56
N ARG A 669 -13.76 44.03 -32.87
CA ARG A 669 -14.82 44.59 -32.02
C ARG A 669 -16.02 44.98 -32.88
N ARG A 670 -17.24 44.81 -32.34
CA ARG A 670 -18.39 45.75 -32.40
C ARG A 670 -19.49 45.18 -31.47
N ASN A 671 -19.77 45.83 -30.34
CA ASN A 671 -20.68 46.98 -30.10
C ASN A 671 -22.16 46.59 -29.95
N LEU A 672 -22.62 46.63 -28.69
CA LEU A 672 -23.74 47.42 -28.14
C LEU A 672 -24.85 47.92 -29.09
N HIS A 673 -26.10 47.53 -28.81
CA HIS A 673 -27.25 48.38 -28.40
C HIS A 673 -28.50 47.48 -28.29
N HIS A 674 -29.13 47.35 -27.12
CA HIS A 674 -30.28 48.11 -26.58
C HIS A 674 -31.66 47.80 -27.18
N THR A 675 -32.60 47.54 -26.24
CA THR A 675 -34.07 47.69 -26.28
C THR A 675 -34.89 46.77 -27.18
N SER A 676 -35.59 45.81 -26.57
CA SER A 676 -37.00 45.94 -26.16
C SER A 676 -37.35 44.83 -25.16
#